data_AF-A0A836L0G0-F1
#
_entry.id   AF-A0A836L0G0-F1
#
_cell.length_a   1.000
_cell.length_b   1.000
_cell.length_c   1.000
_cell.angle_alpha   90.00
_cell.angle_beta   90.00
_cell.angle_gamma   90.00
#
_symmetry.space_group_name_H-M   'P 1'
#
loop_
_entity.id
_entity.type
_entity.pdbx_description
1 polymer ?
#
loop_
_entity_poly.entity_id
_entity_poly.type
_entity_poly.pdbx_seq_one_letter_code
_entity_poly.pdbx_strand_id
1 'polypeptide(L)'
;MLRRRCVQAAAASVLLGSDMAVAAFTLACASRTVTSRGQFNPIHPFTEQSTAPAKRATNEKEFEVMITNPGPLRVAYSPDYLDWLYRAYRSKLKYADERKKAEEIFNGFLLTNQSDEHGCSVASALPGAPPPGHTLRPRHSVRRQAGEAQRAAAQAKLDALAQQQGMLDLFERQPQFPAIHIDKATRYHVVELFKEMVLDRAWKAEEVWDKALLYRAILAERQASYPASYRYILNTVQEVKLTPRESGNGAAATSSSTSSDSFLGAVADSTAVVPGEDDYMYFVYLVRKYYIDNAVEGHVVLRCHRHPNASELLFSHPPPKDEEEVLRGLYNSQGAVAATPGRASAVGAKDQASAVLKQRPSAAAAIARPRRPCSYPPIEALWRCEENEALLRVLVFGELNLLVSENPFVRFPNAQAYLTRPSANAPAPGAAGTSVEGVDGYGRLPPAQRRGGGHRGVGSDGGVTLSSVIAEKRGYLLAPLSRNVAMMIDSRANDVRRLQQRYEREDAALFQKMLRGGTYAEENPGLYSAYSDWSYFNPRAVRAEERDALSRQTVAALKRYDEASRDIYRIGFEEAEARATARSVEGVNDAPSYLPTLPHFVALVKKDPYVSFLSHVALPEEYNAVSPVPMRSSEKRQLEKLVVQLARALYRTALEFHKQPLRRVNRQKVEVAASLLDRFVAESWRAHCVLHPPSEGVRDMARRFSPYVPFEGRILDESGFPTDARVEDYERWMAAPSV
;
A
#
# COMPACT_ATOMS: atom_id res chain seq x y z
N MET A 1 9.31 14.91 41.31
CA MET A 1 10.38 15.54 40.51
C MET A 1 10.43 14.86 39.15
N LEU A 2 9.70 15.41 38.18
CA LEU A 2 9.56 14.88 36.83
C LEU A 2 10.30 15.80 35.85
N ARG A 3 11.39 15.31 35.25
CA ARG A 3 11.91 15.87 34.00
C ARG A 3 11.81 14.78 32.93
N ARG A 4 10.67 14.76 32.23
CA ARG A 4 10.61 14.17 30.89
C ARG A 4 11.35 15.11 29.96
N ARG A 5 12.57 14.74 29.58
CA ARG A 5 13.27 15.40 28.49
C ARG A 5 12.68 14.90 27.18
N CYS A 6 12.14 15.84 26.42
CA CYS A 6 12.04 15.75 24.97
C CYS A 6 13.39 15.24 24.45
N VAL A 7 13.37 14.19 23.64
CA VAL A 7 14.51 13.85 22.79
C VAL A 7 14.57 14.91 21.70
N GLN A 8 15.11 16.09 22.05
CA GLN A 8 15.76 16.94 21.07
C GLN A 8 17.04 16.21 20.69
N ALA A 9 17.12 15.75 19.45
CA ALA A 9 18.38 15.43 18.83
C ALA A 9 19.19 16.74 18.76
N ALA A 10 20.01 16.98 19.79
CA ALA A 10 21.06 17.98 19.74
C ALA A 10 22.16 17.41 18.83
N ALA A 11 22.01 17.64 17.51
CA ALA A 11 23.14 17.52 16.61
C ALA A 11 24.09 18.67 16.95
N ALA A 12 25.28 18.31 17.41
CA ALA A 12 26.36 19.23 17.71
C ALA A 12 26.72 20.02 16.45
N SER A 13 26.32 21.29 16.42
CA SER A 13 27.01 22.31 15.66
C SER A 13 28.43 22.43 16.22
N VAL A 14 29.46 22.16 15.40
CA VAL A 14 30.77 22.85 15.33
C VAL A 14 31.74 22.03 14.46
N LEU A 15 32.32 22.72 13.46
CA LEU A 15 33.40 22.37 12.52
C LEU A 15 33.05 21.41 11.35
N LEU A 16 32.41 21.99 10.33
CA LEU A 16 31.98 21.32 9.10
C LEU A 16 33.02 21.49 7.98
N GLY A 17 33.64 20.38 7.56
CA GLY A 17 34.44 20.27 6.34
C GLY A 17 33.60 19.79 5.13
N SER A 18 34.04 20.14 3.93
CA SER A 18 33.39 19.90 2.63
C SER A 18 33.02 18.44 2.34
N ASP A 19 33.70 17.48 2.95
CA ASP A 19 33.61 16.06 2.59
C ASP A 19 32.37 15.37 3.19
N MET A 20 31.83 15.91 4.30
CA MET A 20 30.58 15.41 4.89
C MET A 20 29.32 15.93 4.20
N ALA A 21 29.40 17.04 3.47
CA ALA A 21 28.29 17.51 2.64
C ALA A 21 28.03 16.55 1.48
N VAL A 22 29.10 16.01 0.88
CA VAL A 22 29.02 14.95 -0.13
C VAL A 22 28.49 13.66 0.49
N ALA A 23 28.99 13.27 1.68
CA ALA A 23 28.52 12.08 2.40
C ALA A 23 27.03 12.15 2.77
N ALA A 24 26.56 13.29 3.28
CA ALA A 24 25.16 13.55 3.60
C ALA A 24 24.28 13.58 2.35
N PHE A 25 24.76 14.16 1.25
CA PHE A 25 24.05 14.16 -0.04
C PHE A 25 23.97 12.73 -0.62
N THR A 26 25.03 11.92 -0.52
CA THR A 26 25.00 10.51 -0.92
C THR A 26 24.11 9.64 -0.03
N LEU A 27 24.04 9.90 1.29
CA LEU A 27 23.12 9.20 2.20
C LEU A 27 21.65 9.62 1.98
N ALA A 28 21.40 10.89 1.68
CA ALA A 28 20.08 11.39 1.28
C ALA A 28 19.65 10.86 -0.10
N CYS A 29 20.60 10.60 -1.01
CA CYS A 29 20.35 9.91 -2.28
C CYS A 29 20.15 8.39 -2.11
N ALA A 30 20.83 7.75 -1.15
CA ALA A 30 20.71 6.32 -0.89
C ALA A 30 19.35 5.90 -0.29
N SER A 31 18.56 6.85 0.23
CA SER A 31 17.23 6.62 0.80
C SER A 31 16.07 6.96 -0.16
N ARG A 32 16.35 7.45 -1.37
CA ARG A 32 15.30 7.74 -2.35
C ARG A 32 14.89 6.46 -3.06
N THR A 33 13.61 6.09 -2.92
CA THR A 33 12.98 5.13 -3.82
C THR A 33 13.04 5.67 -5.25
N VAL A 34 13.18 4.77 -6.23
CA VAL A 34 13.25 5.13 -7.67
C VAL A 34 11.99 5.90 -8.10
N THR A 35 10.87 5.61 -7.44
CA THR A 35 9.63 6.37 -7.57
C THR A 35 9.19 6.84 -6.20
N SER A 36 8.94 8.14 -6.07
CA SER A 36 8.39 8.76 -4.86
C SER A 36 7.05 9.43 -5.14
N ARG A 37 6.32 9.76 -4.07
CA ARG A 37 5.06 10.51 -4.14
C ARG A 37 5.17 11.76 -5.02
N GLY A 38 4.28 11.89 -6.00
CA GLY A 38 4.19 13.07 -6.86
C GLY A 38 5.29 13.17 -7.93
N GLN A 39 6.08 12.12 -8.13
CA GLN A 39 7.07 12.08 -9.20
C GLN A 39 6.40 11.84 -10.55
N PHE A 40 6.90 12.51 -11.60
CA PHE A 40 6.49 12.25 -12.97
C PHE A 40 7.30 11.09 -13.57
N ASN A 41 6.59 10.11 -14.12
CA ASN A 41 7.16 9.00 -14.87
C ASN A 41 6.71 9.08 -16.34
N PRO A 42 7.60 8.78 -17.30
CA PRO A 42 7.24 8.83 -18.72
C PRO A 42 6.40 7.61 -19.10
N ILE A 43 5.33 7.80 -19.87
CA ILE A 43 4.57 6.69 -20.49
C ILE A 43 4.93 6.47 -21.96
N HIS A 44 5.60 7.44 -22.57
CA HIS A 44 5.95 7.42 -23.99
C HIS A 44 7.37 6.88 -24.20
N PRO A 45 7.55 5.87 -25.06
CA PRO A 45 8.86 5.37 -25.41
C PRO A 45 9.53 6.31 -26.43
N PHE A 46 10.27 7.30 -25.96
CA PHE A 46 11.16 8.09 -26.83
C PHE A 46 12.41 7.28 -27.17
N THR A 47 12.29 6.28 -28.04
CA THR A 47 13.40 5.43 -28.49
C THR A 47 14.37 6.16 -29.43
N GLU A 48 15.52 5.57 -29.70
CA GLU A 48 16.51 6.10 -30.67
C GLU A 48 15.88 6.38 -32.05
N GLN A 49 14.88 5.60 -32.46
CA GLN A 49 14.15 5.80 -33.71
C GLN A 49 13.25 7.05 -33.69
N SER A 50 12.64 7.36 -32.54
CA SER A 50 11.82 8.58 -32.38
C SER A 50 12.68 9.86 -32.30
N THR A 51 13.94 9.71 -31.89
CA THR A 51 14.92 10.81 -31.85
C THR A 51 15.73 10.93 -33.13
N ALA A 52 15.51 10.06 -34.13
CA ALA A 52 16.21 10.12 -35.41
C ALA A 52 15.83 11.41 -36.18
N PRO A 53 16.74 11.99 -36.97
CA PRO A 53 16.53 13.30 -37.61
C PRO A 53 15.26 13.39 -38.45
N ALA A 54 14.85 12.29 -39.08
CA ALA A 54 13.67 12.22 -39.93
C ALA A 54 12.33 12.20 -39.17
N LYS A 55 12.34 11.91 -37.87
CA LYS A 55 11.12 11.75 -37.04
C LYS A 55 11.11 12.64 -35.80
N ARG A 56 12.13 13.49 -35.64
CA ARG A 56 12.26 14.45 -34.53
C ARG A 56 11.21 15.55 -34.66
N ALA A 57 10.41 15.74 -33.62
CA ALA A 57 9.62 16.95 -33.45
C ALA A 57 10.53 18.17 -33.25
N THR A 58 10.33 19.22 -34.06
CA THR A 58 11.08 20.49 -34.03
C THR A 58 10.35 21.58 -33.26
N ASN A 59 9.02 21.54 -33.26
CA ASN A 59 8.15 22.50 -32.58
C ASN A 59 7.19 21.79 -31.61
N GLU A 60 6.44 22.56 -30.82
CA GLU A 60 5.50 22.03 -29.83
C GLU A 60 4.31 21.30 -30.48
N LYS A 61 3.83 21.78 -31.64
CA LYS A 61 2.70 21.14 -32.35
C LYS A 61 3.05 19.75 -32.88
N GLU A 62 4.25 19.57 -33.42
CA GLU A 62 4.77 18.26 -33.83
C GLU A 62 4.96 17.34 -32.63
N PHE A 63 5.36 17.89 -31.48
CA PHE A 63 5.48 17.13 -30.25
C PHE A 63 4.11 16.65 -29.74
N GLU A 64 3.09 17.50 -29.78
CA GLU A 64 1.70 17.14 -29.45
C GLU A 64 1.20 15.99 -30.35
N VAL A 65 1.47 16.05 -31.65
CA VAL A 65 1.12 14.98 -32.59
C VAL A 65 1.86 13.69 -32.23
N MET A 66 3.14 13.78 -31.85
CA MET A 66 3.97 12.62 -31.49
C MET A 66 3.47 11.90 -30.22
N ILE A 67 2.98 12.63 -29.21
CA ILE A 67 2.49 12.04 -27.94
C ILE A 67 1.01 11.62 -28.03
N THR A 68 0.33 11.94 -29.13
CA THR A 68 -1.07 11.58 -29.33
C THR A 68 -1.17 10.13 -29.79
N ASN A 69 -1.75 9.28 -28.95
CA ASN A 69 -1.94 7.87 -29.27
C ASN A 69 -2.93 7.72 -30.46
N PRO A 70 -2.54 7.04 -31.56
CA PRO A 70 -3.47 6.75 -32.65
C PRO A 70 -4.53 5.71 -32.25
N GLY A 71 -4.27 4.91 -31.21
CA GLY A 71 -5.13 3.84 -30.73
C GLY A 71 -6.44 4.29 -30.07
N PRO A 72 -7.18 3.34 -29.46
CA PRO A 72 -8.54 3.56 -28.95
C PRO A 72 -8.61 4.38 -27.65
N LEU A 73 -7.47 4.61 -26.99
CA LEU A 73 -7.38 5.35 -25.74
C LEU A 73 -6.71 6.71 -25.96
N ARG A 74 -7.41 7.79 -25.61
CA ARG A 74 -6.84 9.14 -25.58
C ARG A 74 -6.56 9.56 -24.14
N VAL A 75 -5.29 9.70 -23.81
CA VAL A 75 -4.82 10.20 -22.51
C VAL A 75 -4.74 11.72 -22.56
N ALA A 76 -5.39 12.38 -21.60
CA ALA A 76 -5.19 13.80 -21.33
C ALA A 76 -4.08 13.98 -20.30
N TYR A 77 -3.40 15.13 -20.35
CA TYR A 77 -2.26 15.44 -19.50
C TYR A 77 -2.48 16.78 -18.78
N SER A 78 -1.91 16.93 -17.60
CA SER A 78 -1.79 18.25 -16.98
C SER A 78 -0.76 19.11 -17.74
N PRO A 79 -0.92 20.45 -17.76
CA PRO A 79 0.06 21.34 -18.36
C PRO A 79 1.48 21.15 -17.79
N ASP A 80 1.58 20.97 -16.47
CA ASP A 80 2.87 20.77 -15.78
C ASP A 80 3.58 19.49 -16.24
N TYR A 81 2.83 18.41 -16.43
CA TYR A 81 3.41 17.15 -16.93
C TYR A 81 3.84 17.28 -18.39
N LEU A 82 3.07 17.99 -19.22
CA LEU A 82 3.43 18.23 -20.62
C LEU A 82 4.71 19.06 -20.75
N ASP A 83 4.84 20.14 -19.97
CA ASP A 83 6.06 20.96 -19.95
C ASP A 83 7.27 20.14 -19.50
N TRP A 84 7.14 19.38 -18.40
CA TRP A 84 8.18 18.47 -17.94
C TRP A 84 8.59 17.46 -19.03
N LEU A 85 7.61 16.81 -19.66
CA LEU A 85 7.85 15.80 -20.69
C LEU A 85 8.54 16.42 -21.92
N TYR A 86 8.14 17.63 -22.32
CA TYR A 86 8.73 18.34 -23.45
C TYR A 86 10.18 18.76 -23.18
N ARG A 87 10.47 19.26 -21.97
CA ARG A 87 11.84 19.57 -21.54
C ARG A 87 12.72 18.32 -21.50
N ALA A 88 12.19 17.21 -20.98
CA ALA A 88 12.88 15.92 -20.95
C ALA A 88 13.19 15.43 -22.38
N TYR A 89 12.23 15.54 -23.29
CA TYR A 89 12.41 15.20 -24.70
C TYR A 89 13.49 16.06 -25.37
N ARG A 90 13.45 17.40 -25.22
CA ARG A 90 14.50 18.30 -25.75
C ARG A 90 15.88 17.98 -25.19
N SER A 91 15.96 17.67 -23.89
CA SER A 91 17.22 17.28 -23.24
C SER A 91 17.75 15.95 -23.79
N LYS A 92 16.86 14.98 -24.05
CA LYS A 92 17.22 13.70 -24.67
C LYS A 92 17.77 13.88 -26.10
N LEU A 93 17.16 14.76 -26.89
CA LEU A 93 17.66 15.11 -28.23
C LEU A 93 19.04 15.73 -28.16
N LYS A 94 19.24 16.71 -27.27
CA LYS A 94 20.55 17.36 -27.07
C LYS A 94 21.62 16.35 -26.68
N TYR A 95 21.30 15.46 -25.73
CA TYR A 95 22.20 14.39 -25.30
C TYR A 95 22.59 13.44 -26.44
N ALA A 96 21.61 13.04 -27.28
CA ALA A 96 21.87 12.18 -28.43
C ALA A 96 22.73 12.88 -29.50
N ASP A 97 22.46 14.16 -29.79
CA ASP A 97 23.23 14.98 -30.72
C ASP A 97 24.68 15.15 -30.25
N GLU A 98 24.89 15.46 -28.96
CA GLU A 98 26.21 15.61 -28.35
C GLU A 98 27.00 14.30 -28.31
N ARG A 99 26.32 13.18 -27.97
CA ARG A 99 26.92 11.86 -28.00
C ARG A 99 27.36 11.47 -29.42
N LYS A 100 26.50 11.69 -30.42
CA LYS A 100 26.81 11.37 -31.82
C LYS A 100 27.98 12.22 -32.31
N LYS A 101 28.01 13.52 -32.01
CA LYS A 101 29.14 14.41 -32.33
C LYS A 101 30.44 13.93 -31.68
N ALA A 102 30.39 13.52 -30.41
CA ALA A 102 31.56 12.97 -29.73
C ALA A 102 32.04 11.69 -30.44
N GLU A 103 31.14 10.76 -30.75
CA GLU A 103 31.46 9.53 -31.49
C GLU A 103 32.01 9.83 -32.90
N GLU A 104 31.48 10.83 -33.61
CA GLU A 104 32.00 11.29 -34.91
C GLU A 104 33.42 11.87 -34.79
N ILE A 105 33.70 12.67 -33.76
CA ILE A 105 35.06 13.17 -33.48
C ILE A 105 36.01 12.00 -33.18
N PHE A 106 35.58 11.04 -32.35
CA PHE A 106 36.41 9.86 -32.03
C PHE A 106 36.59 8.90 -33.20
N ASN A 107 35.61 8.77 -34.10
CA ASN A 107 35.73 7.98 -35.34
C ASN A 107 36.53 8.74 -36.43
N GLY A 108 36.53 10.07 -36.40
CA GLY A 108 37.29 10.95 -37.30
C GLY A 108 38.75 11.18 -36.89
N PHE A 109 39.13 10.87 -35.65
CA PHE A 109 40.54 10.87 -35.18
C PHE A 109 41.28 9.59 -35.61
N LEU A 110 41.28 9.33 -36.92
CA LEU A 110 42.34 8.61 -37.61
C LEU A 110 43.05 9.63 -38.49
N LEU A 111 44.32 9.92 -38.13
CA LEU A 111 45.34 10.65 -38.90
C LEU A 111 45.29 12.18 -38.80
N THR A 112 45.93 12.76 -37.78
CA THR A 112 47.04 13.74 -37.90
C THR A 112 47.17 14.61 -36.65
N ASN A 113 48.39 14.62 -36.10
CA ASN A 113 49.03 15.68 -35.31
C ASN A 113 48.17 16.93 -35.02
N GLN A 114 47.59 17.02 -33.83
CA GLN A 114 47.45 18.32 -33.16
C GLN A 114 47.85 18.15 -31.70
N SER A 115 48.96 18.80 -31.38
CA SER A 115 49.52 18.98 -30.06
C SER A 115 48.50 19.58 -29.09
N ASP A 116 48.66 19.17 -27.83
CA ASP A 116 48.24 19.89 -26.63
C ASP A 116 48.27 21.41 -26.88
N GLU A 117 47.19 22.15 -26.60
CA GLU A 117 47.26 22.92 -25.36
C GLU A 117 45.90 23.33 -24.74
N HIS A 118 44.72 23.17 -25.36
CA HIS A 118 43.48 23.81 -24.84
C HIS A 118 42.21 22.93 -24.73
N GLY A 119 42.30 21.59 -24.74
CA GLY A 119 41.12 20.71 -24.88
C GLY A 119 40.48 20.07 -23.62
N CYS A 120 41.08 20.22 -22.43
CA CYS A 120 40.80 19.27 -21.33
C CYS A 120 39.51 19.53 -20.51
N SER A 121 38.88 20.71 -20.63
CA SER A 121 37.72 21.08 -19.80
C SER A 121 36.35 20.68 -20.39
N VAL A 122 36.24 20.61 -21.72
CA VAL A 122 34.95 20.33 -22.40
C VAL A 122 34.73 18.83 -22.63
N ALA A 123 35.82 18.06 -22.75
CA ALA A 123 35.76 16.61 -23.01
C ALA A 123 35.29 15.78 -21.80
N SER A 124 35.45 16.28 -20.57
CA SER A 124 34.99 15.62 -19.34
C SER A 124 33.47 15.69 -19.14
N ALA A 125 32.79 16.57 -19.88
CA ALA A 125 31.34 16.78 -19.81
C ALA A 125 30.56 16.02 -20.90
N LEU A 126 31.23 15.34 -21.83
CA LEU A 126 30.58 14.66 -22.96
C LEU A 126 30.06 13.26 -22.60
N PRO A 127 28.89 12.85 -23.11
CA PRO A 127 28.37 11.49 -22.94
C PRO A 127 29.35 10.43 -23.42
N GLY A 128 29.76 9.52 -22.54
CA GLY A 128 30.74 8.47 -22.85
C GLY A 128 32.19 8.82 -22.49
N ALA A 129 32.45 10.04 -22.01
CA ALA A 129 33.73 10.42 -21.43
C ALA A 129 34.13 9.46 -20.28
N PRO A 130 35.42 9.13 -20.16
CA PRO A 130 35.88 8.29 -19.07
C PRO A 130 35.68 9.00 -17.73
N PRO A 131 35.38 8.26 -16.65
CA PRO A 131 35.40 8.83 -15.32
C PRO A 131 36.83 9.32 -14.98
N PRO A 132 36.98 10.27 -14.04
CA PRO A 132 38.30 10.76 -13.62
C PRO A 132 39.26 9.61 -13.27
N GLY A 133 40.52 9.73 -13.71
CA GLY A 133 41.57 8.72 -13.48
C GLY A 133 41.44 7.44 -14.31
N HIS A 134 40.48 7.36 -15.24
CA HIS A 134 40.30 6.19 -16.10
C HIS A 134 40.57 6.51 -17.57
N THR A 135 40.98 5.49 -18.31
CA THR A 135 41.17 5.51 -19.75
C THR A 135 40.18 4.59 -20.43
N LEU A 136 39.71 4.98 -21.61
CA LEU A 136 38.79 4.18 -22.42
C LEU A 136 39.52 2.97 -23.04
N ARG A 137 38.95 1.77 -22.94
CA ARG A 137 39.51 0.58 -23.60
C ARG A 137 39.27 0.61 -25.13
N PRO A 138 40.04 -0.14 -25.93
CA PRO A 138 39.81 -0.24 -27.37
C PRO A 138 38.43 -0.82 -27.71
N ARG A 139 37.76 -0.26 -28.73
CA ARG A 139 36.37 -0.59 -29.15
C ARG A 139 36.14 -2.08 -29.39
N HIS A 140 37.12 -2.76 -29.99
CA HIS A 140 37.02 -4.19 -30.32
C HIS A 140 37.57 -5.12 -29.23
N SER A 141 37.92 -4.61 -28.05
CA SER A 141 38.32 -5.49 -26.95
C SER A 141 37.10 -6.22 -26.38
N VAL A 142 37.27 -7.51 -26.06
CA VAL A 142 36.20 -8.36 -25.51
C VAL A 142 35.55 -7.74 -24.27
N ARG A 143 36.37 -7.19 -23.35
CA ARG A 143 35.85 -6.53 -22.13
C ARG A 143 34.99 -5.32 -22.47
N ARG A 144 35.45 -4.45 -23.38
CA ARG A 144 34.68 -3.26 -23.76
C ARG A 144 33.38 -3.65 -24.47
N GLN A 145 33.39 -4.63 -25.36
CA GLN A 145 32.17 -5.10 -26.03
C GLN A 145 31.17 -5.69 -25.04
N ALA A 146 31.63 -6.50 -24.08
CA ALA A 146 30.79 -7.03 -23.02
C ALA A 146 30.20 -5.92 -22.14
N GLY A 147 31.03 -4.95 -21.73
CA GLY A 147 30.59 -3.79 -20.93
C GLY A 147 29.60 -2.91 -21.67
N GLU A 148 29.84 -2.58 -22.95
CA GLU A 148 28.91 -1.79 -23.78
C GLU A 148 27.57 -2.54 -23.97
N ALA A 149 27.60 -3.85 -24.22
CA ALA A 149 26.40 -4.67 -24.33
C ALA A 149 25.62 -4.74 -22.99
N GLN A 150 26.32 -4.91 -21.87
CA GLN A 150 25.72 -4.92 -20.53
C GLN A 150 25.09 -3.56 -20.20
N ARG A 151 25.78 -2.45 -20.51
CA ARG A 151 25.28 -1.09 -20.30
C ARG A 151 24.05 -0.80 -21.15
N ALA A 152 24.05 -1.22 -22.41
CA ALA A 152 22.90 -1.10 -23.31
C ALA A 152 21.68 -1.91 -22.81
N ALA A 153 21.90 -3.16 -22.40
CA ALA A 153 20.84 -4.01 -21.85
C ALA A 153 20.28 -3.46 -20.53
N ALA A 154 21.15 -2.94 -19.65
CA ALA A 154 20.74 -2.30 -18.42
C ALA A 154 19.92 -1.02 -18.68
N GLN A 155 20.35 -0.16 -19.61
CA GLN A 155 19.62 1.06 -19.98
C GLN A 155 18.25 0.73 -20.57
N ALA A 156 18.17 -0.23 -21.50
CA ALA A 156 16.89 -0.66 -22.08
C ALA A 156 15.93 -1.18 -21.00
N LYS A 157 16.45 -1.90 -20.01
CA LYS A 157 15.67 -2.37 -18.86
C LYS A 157 15.19 -1.19 -17.99
N LEU A 158 16.03 -0.20 -17.73
CA LEU A 158 15.65 1.00 -16.96
C LEU A 158 14.55 1.80 -17.68
N ASP A 159 14.67 1.98 -18.99
CA ASP A 159 13.67 2.69 -19.80
C ASP A 159 12.31 1.97 -19.77
N ALA A 160 12.31 0.64 -19.87
CA ALA A 160 11.09 -0.17 -19.77
C ALA A 160 10.46 -0.11 -18.36
N LEU A 161 11.27 -0.17 -17.30
CA LEU A 161 10.78 -0.08 -15.91
C LEU A 161 10.21 1.31 -15.61
N ALA A 162 10.83 2.37 -16.11
CA ALA A 162 10.31 3.74 -15.97
C ALA A 162 8.93 3.88 -16.64
N GLN A 163 8.76 3.28 -17.82
CA GLN A 163 7.47 3.23 -18.52
C GLN A 163 6.42 2.43 -17.76
N GLN A 164 6.79 1.25 -17.24
CA GLN A 164 5.87 0.44 -16.42
C GLN A 164 5.39 1.21 -15.20
N GLN A 165 6.27 1.99 -14.55
CA GLN A 165 5.86 2.87 -13.46
C GLN A 165 4.91 3.97 -13.91
N GLY A 166 5.15 4.59 -15.06
CA GLY A 166 4.24 5.56 -15.66
C GLY A 166 2.88 4.94 -16.01
N MET A 167 2.85 3.69 -16.45
CA MET A 167 1.61 2.96 -16.72
C MET A 167 0.83 2.67 -15.44
N LEU A 168 1.52 2.35 -14.33
CA LEU A 168 0.89 2.27 -13.01
C LEU A 168 0.29 3.62 -12.63
N ASP A 169 1.03 4.72 -12.78
CA ASP A 169 0.54 6.07 -12.47
C ASP A 169 -0.69 6.45 -13.31
N LEU A 170 -0.68 6.10 -14.60
CA LEU A 170 -1.78 6.34 -15.54
C LEU A 170 -3.08 5.69 -15.07
N PHE A 171 -3.00 4.42 -14.67
CA PHE A 171 -4.14 3.58 -14.33
C PHE A 171 -4.53 3.60 -12.85
N GLU A 172 -3.62 4.02 -11.97
CA GLU A 172 -3.90 4.44 -10.59
C GLU A 172 -4.68 5.75 -10.54
N ARG A 173 -4.66 6.49 -11.66
CA ARG A 173 -5.32 7.79 -11.81
C ARG A 173 -4.62 8.90 -11.04
N GLN A 174 -3.30 8.95 -11.20
CA GLN A 174 -2.50 10.06 -10.69
C GLN A 174 -2.89 11.39 -11.36
N PRO A 175 -2.80 12.53 -10.64
CA PRO A 175 -3.35 13.82 -11.08
C PRO A 175 -2.78 14.35 -12.40
N GLN A 176 -1.53 14.00 -12.74
CA GLN A 176 -0.91 14.38 -14.00
C GLN A 176 -1.60 13.80 -15.25
N PHE A 177 -2.42 12.76 -15.07
CA PHE A 177 -3.23 12.17 -16.12
C PHE A 177 -4.71 12.42 -15.81
N PRO A 178 -5.24 13.64 -16.01
CA PRO A 178 -6.57 14.03 -15.53
C PRO A 178 -7.72 13.20 -16.14
N ALA A 179 -7.60 12.77 -17.39
CA ALA A 179 -8.66 12.01 -18.06
C ALA A 179 -8.10 10.95 -19.02
N ILE A 180 -8.82 9.84 -19.15
CA ILE A 180 -8.58 8.79 -20.15
C ILE A 180 -9.90 8.61 -20.90
N HIS A 181 -9.92 9.05 -22.15
CA HIS A 181 -11.10 8.97 -23.00
C HIS A 181 -11.13 7.67 -23.81
N ILE A 182 -12.34 7.13 -23.96
CA ILE A 182 -12.64 5.87 -24.66
C ILE A 182 -13.58 6.10 -25.86
N ASP A 183 -13.53 7.29 -26.46
CA ASP A 183 -14.40 7.69 -27.58
C ASP A 183 -14.18 6.84 -28.85
N LYS A 184 -12.94 6.39 -29.09
CA LYS A 184 -12.56 5.50 -30.19
C LYS A 184 -12.61 4.01 -29.84
N ALA A 185 -12.98 3.67 -28.61
CA ALA A 185 -12.97 2.28 -28.14
C ALA A 185 -14.14 1.49 -28.73
N THR A 186 -13.84 0.39 -29.41
CA THR A 186 -14.85 -0.62 -29.75
C THR A 186 -15.20 -1.48 -28.54
N ARG A 187 -16.29 -2.25 -28.62
CA ARG A 187 -16.74 -3.16 -27.57
C ARG A 187 -15.63 -4.07 -27.01
N TYR A 188 -14.78 -4.60 -27.89
CA TYR A 188 -13.62 -5.41 -27.49
C TYR A 188 -12.73 -4.69 -26.46
N HIS A 189 -12.33 -3.45 -26.76
CA HIS A 189 -11.46 -2.66 -25.88
C HIS A 189 -12.13 -2.35 -24.55
N VAL A 190 -13.43 -2.04 -24.56
CA VAL A 190 -14.18 -1.73 -23.34
C VAL A 190 -14.30 -2.97 -22.45
N VAL A 191 -14.51 -4.15 -23.03
CA VAL A 191 -14.58 -5.42 -22.30
C VAL A 191 -13.23 -5.79 -21.69
N GLU A 192 -12.13 -5.65 -22.42
CA GLU A 192 -10.79 -5.94 -21.88
C GLU A 192 -10.40 -4.95 -20.77
N LEU A 193 -10.65 -3.65 -20.97
CA LEU A 193 -10.49 -2.66 -19.90
C LEU A 193 -11.33 -3.00 -18.69
N PHE A 194 -12.58 -3.42 -18.87
CA PHE A 194 -13.43 -3.82 -17.76
C PHE A 194 -12.86 -5.02 -16.98
N LYS A 195 -12.41 -6.07 -17.68
CA LYS A 195 -11.87 -7.27 -17.03
C LYS A 195 -10.64 -6.94 -16.18
N GLU A 196 -9.64 -6.31 -16.78
CA GLU A 196 -8.36 -6.01 -16.11
C GLU A 196 -8.51 -4.93 -15.01
N MET A 197 -9.35 -3.93 -15.25
CA MET A 197 -9.40 -2.73 -14.40
C MET A 197 -10.46 -2.79 -13.31
N VAL A 198 -11.52 -3.57 -13.50
CA VAL A 198 -12.68 -3.64 -12.60
C VAL A 198 -12.93 -5.05 -12.11
N LEU A 199 -13.10 -6.03 -13.01
CA LEU A 199 -13.54 -7.38 -12.64
C LEU A 199 -12.49 -8.10 -11.80
N ASP A 200 -11.22 -8.13 -12.24
CA ASP A 200 -10.13 -8.84 -11.55
C ASP A 200 -9.83 -8.26 -10.15
N ARG A 201 -10.27 -7.02 -9.90
CA ARG A 201 -10.07 -6.31 -8.61
C ARG A 201 -11.31 -6.35 -7.72
N ALA A 202 -12.47 -6.75 -8.23
CA ALA A 202 -13.72 -6.74 -7.48
C ALA A 202 -13.84 -7.98 -6.59
N TRP A 203 -14.20 -7.79 -5.32
CA TRP A 203 -14.45 -8.91 -4.40
C TRP A 203 -15.85 -9.52 -4.58
N LYS A 204 -16.84 -8.70 -4.96
CA LYS A 204 -18.23 -9.12 -5.17
C LYS A 204 -18.77 -8.58 -6.50
N ALA A 205 -19.47 -9.42 -7.24
CA ALA A 205 -20.15 -9.04 -8.48
C ALA A 205 -21.18 -7.91 -8.27
N GLU A 206 -21.94 -7.95 -7.17
CA GLU A 206 -22.95 -6.94 -6.86
C GLU A 206 -22.38 -5.52 -6.73
N GLU A 207 -21.15 -5.38 -6.21
CA GLU A 207 -20.48 -4.08 -6.08
C GLU A 207 -20.19 -3.45 -7.44
N VAL A 208 -20.01 -4.28 -8.48
CA VAL A 208 -19.74 -3.81 -9.84
C VAL A 208 -21.00 -3.21 -10.46
N TRP A 209 -22.15 -3.86 -10.26
CA TRP A 209 -23.46 -3.33 -10.68
C TRP A 209 -23.83 -2.05 -9.91
N ASP A 210 -23.66 -2.06 -8.58
CA ASP A 210 -23.86 -0.87 -7.74
C ASP A 210 -23.01 0.32 -8.25
N LYS A 211 -21.73 0.07 -8.57
CA LYS A 211 -20.84 1.09 -9.15
C LYS A 211 -21.33 1.60 -10.49
N ALA A 212 -21.75 0.71 -11.39
CA ALA A 212 -22.19 1.10 -12.73
C ALA A 212 -23.43 2.01 -12.67
N LEU A 213 -24.42 1.63 -11.86
CA LEU A 213 -25.64 2.41 -11.67
C LEU A 213 -25.39 3.73 -10.94
N LEU A 214 -24.49 3.74 -9.94
CA LEU A 214 -24.09 4.97 -9.26
C LEU A 214 -23.35 5.93 -10.19
N TYR A 215 -22.39 5.46 -10.99
CA TYR A 215 -21.69 6.32 -11.94
C TYR A 215 -22.62 6.88 -13.00
N ARG A 216 -23.59 6.09 -13.46
CA ARG A 216 -24.66 6.60 -14.33
C ARG A 216 -25.45 7.73 -13.65
N ALA A 217 -25.83 7.55 -12.39
CA ALA A 217 -26.59 8.56 -11.64
C ALA A 217 -25.80 9.85 -11.42
N ILE A 218 -24.51 9.74 -11.09
CA ILE A 218 -23.60 10.89 -10.93
C ILE A 218 -23.47 11.65 -12.26
N LEU A 219 -23.20 10.93 -13.36
CA LEU A 219 -23.04 11.54 -14.69
C LEU A 219 -24.30 12.27 -15.16
N ALA A 220 -25.47 11.68 -14.91
CA ALA A 220 -26.76 12.27 -15.27
C ALA A 220 -27.06 13.53 -14.43
N GLU A 221 -26.86 13.47 -13.11
CA GLU A 221 -27.19 14.57 -12.21
C GLU A 221 -26.19 15.74 -12.32
N ARG A 222 -24.93 15.46 -12.67
CA ARG A 222 -23.85 16.46 -12.80
C ARG A 222 -23.53 16.83 -14.24
N GLN A 223 -24.42 16.52 -15.19
CA GLN A 223 -24.19 16.74 -16.62
C GLN A 223 -23.70 18.16 -16.96
N ALA A 224 -24.23 19.19 -16.29
CA ALA A 224 -23.93 20.59 -16.58
C ALA A 224 -22.51 21.03 -16.16
N SER A 225 -21.86 20.35 -15.23
CA SER A 225 -20.53 20.74 -14.72
C SER A 225 -19.37 20.10 -15.48
N TYR A 226 -19.63 19.08 -16.30
CA TYR A 226 -18.57 18.37 -17.00
C TYR A 226 -18.02 19.14 -18.21
N PRO A 227 -16.72 18.99 -18.53
CA PRO A 227 -16.12 19.65 -19.69
C PRO A 227 -16.71 19.13 -21.01
N ALA A 228 -16.61 19.95 -22.06
CA ALA A 228 -17.12 19.60 -23.39
C ALA A 228 -16.52 18.30 -23.96
N SER A 229 -15.33 17.89 -23.51
CA SER A 229 -14.69 16.63 -23.89
C SER A 229 -15.44 15.38 -23.40
N TYR A 230 -16.38 15.51 -22.47
CA TYR A 230 -17.18 14.40 -21.92
C TYR A 230 -18.54 14.23 -22.63
N ARG A 231 -18.87 15.06 -23.63
CA ARG A 231 -20.17 14.98 -24.35
C ARG A 231 -20.49 13.59 -24.90
N TYR A 232 -19.48 12.87 -25.39
CA TYR A 232 -19.68 11.54 -25.96
C TYR A 232 -20.23 10.53 -24.93
N ILE A 233 -19.72 10.56 -23.69
CA ILE A 233 -20.19 9.64 -22.65
C ILE A 233 -21.57 10.05 -22.11
N LEU A 234 -21.87 11.35 -22.09
CA LEU A 234 -23.17 11.86 -21.66
C LEU A 234 -24.30 11.40 -22.59
N ASN A 235 -24.01 11.29 -23.90
CA ASN A 235 -24.94 10.66 -24.84
C ASN A 235 -25.13 9.17 -24.52
N THR A 236 -24.03 8.44 -24.24
CA THR A 236 -24.09 7.02 -23.85
C THR A 236 -24.88 6.78 -22.56
N VAL A 237 -24.85 7.71 -21.60
CA VAL A 237 -25.65 7.62 -20.35
C VAL A 237 -27.15 7.58 -20.64
N GLN A 238 -27.61 8.29 -21.68
CA GLN A 238 -29.00 8.33 -22.12
C GLN A 238 -29.41 7.06 -22.87
N GLU A 239 -28.45 6.39 -23.53
CA GLU A 239 -28.63 5.14 -24.29
C GLU A 239 -28.68 3.88 -23.40
N VAL A 240 -28.40 4.02 -22.09
CA VAL A 240 -28.44 2.88 -21.15
C VAL A 240 -29.85 2.32 -21.05
N LYS A 241 -29.99 1.04 -21.44
CA LYS A 241 -31.21 0.25 -21.31
C LYS A 241 -31.40 -0.19 -19.85
N LEU A 242 -32.64 -0.17 -19.38
CA LEU A 242 -33.05 -0.68 -18.07
C LEU A 242 -34.37 -1.44 -18.21
N THR A 243 -34.61 -2.40 -17.33
CA THR A 243 -35.91 -3.09 -17.26
C THR A 243 -36.95 -2.12 -16.69
N PRO A 244 -38.06 -1.86 -17.41
CA PRO A 244 -39.06 -0.86 -17.00
C PRO A 244 -39.74 -1.26 -15.69
N ARG A 245 -40.17 -0.25 -14.93
CA ARG A 245 -40.89 -0.45 -13.66
C ARG A 245 -42.19 -1.23 -13.89
N GLU A 246 -42.42 -2.29 -13.12
CA GLU A 246 -43.71 -2.98 -13.10
C GLU A 246 -44.78 -2.03 -12.55
N SER A 247 -45.56 -1.43 -13.46
CA SER A 247 -46.69 -0.58 -13.10
C SER A 247 -47.79 -1.46 -12.55
N GLY A 248 -47.88 -1.56 -11.22
CA GLY A 248 -48.98 -2.24 -10.53
C GLY A 248 -50.30 -1.52 -10.79
N ASN A 249 -51.01 -1.92 -11.85
CA ASN A 249 -52.43 -1.64 -12.06
C ASN A 249 -53.17 -2.97 -12.20
N GLY A 250 -53.91 -3.35 -11.16
CA GLY A 250 -54.74 -4.54 -11.12
C GLY A 250 -55.24 -4.85 -9.71
N ALA A 251 -56.16 -4.03 -9.21
CA ALA A 251 -56.99 -4.40 -8.07
C ALA A 251 -57.92 -5.58 -8.44
N ALA A 252 -58.21 -6.39 -7.42
CA ALA A 252 -59.20 -7.49 -7.36
C ALA A 252 -58.77 -8.88 -7.85
N ALA A 253 -58.25 -9.68 -6.91
CA ALA A 253 -58.80 -11.02 -6.64
C ALA A 253 -58.36 -11.54 -5.25
N THR A 254 -59.32 -11.51 -4.32
CA THR A 254 -59.53 -12.45 -3.20
C THR A 254 -58.41 -12.69 -2.18
N SER A 255 -58.64 -12.07 -1.01
CA SER A 255 -58.26 -12.53 0.31
C SER A 255 -58.42 -14.05 0.52
N SER A 256 -57.35 -14.71 0.94
CA SER A 256 -57.46 -15.72 1.98
C SER A 256 -56.21 -15.70 2.86
N SER A 257 -56.46 -15.49 4.14
CA SER A 257 -55.52 -15.58 5.24
C SER A 257 -55.03 -17.02 5.41
N THR A 258 -53.73 -17.23 5.59
CA THR A 258 -53.19 -18.05 6.69
C THR A 258 -51.68 -17.90 6.80
N SER A 259 -51.26 -17.67 8.02
CA SER A 259 -49.89 -17.71 8.54
C SER A 259 -49.29 -19.12 8.48
N SER A 260 -48.06 -19.26 7.96
CA SER A 260 -47.00 -20.09 8.55
C SER A 260 -45.72 -20.07 7.70
N ASP A 261 -44.60 -20.16 8.41
CA ASP A 261 -43.23 -20.30 7.92
C ASP A 261 -43.07 -21.18 6.67
N SER A 262 -42.30 -20.66 5.71
CA SER A 262 -41.51 -21.49 4.81
C SER A 262 -40.28 -20.72 4.32
N PHE A 263 -39.20 -20.86 5.11
CA PHE A 263 -37.85 -20.97 4.56
C PHE A 263 -37.87 -22.09 3.50
N LEU A 264 -37.94 -21.72 2.21
CA LEU A 264 -37.48 -22.45 1.00
C LEU A 264 -38.39 -22.13 -0.19
N GLY A 265 -37.82 -21.52 -1.23
CA GLY A 265 -38.25 -21.75 -2.62
C GLY A 265 -39.22 -20.73 -3.23
N ALA A 266 -38.69 -19.60 -3.68
CA ALA A 266 -39.17 -18.92 -4.88
C ALA A 266 -37.96 -18.36 -5.63
N VAL A 267 -37.24 -19.24 -6.31
CA VAL A 267 -36.32 -18.87 -7.39
C VAL A 267 -37.23 -18.40 -8.53
N ALA A 268 -37.55 -17.11 -8.56
CA ALA A 268 -37.93 -16.47 -9.80
C ALA A 268 -36.62 -16.39 -10.61
N ASP A 269 -36.45 -17.32 -11.54
CA ASP A 269 -35.35 -17.36 -12.49
C ASP A 269 -35.18 -15.97 -13.11
N SER A 270 -34.05 -15.31 -12.80
CA SER A 270 -33.70 -14.01 -13.37
C SER A 270 -33.35 -14.18 -14.84
N THR A 271 -34.35 -14.20 -15.71
CA THR A 271 -34.20 -14.08 -17.17
C THR A 271 -33.84 -12.66 -17.59
N ALA A 272 -33.78 -11.71 -16.66
CA ALA A 272 -33.39 -10.34 -16.91
C ALA A 272 -31.88 -10.23 -17.16
N VAL A 273 -31.51 -9.77 -18.36
CA VAL A 273 -30.12 -9.52 -18.77
C VAL A 273 -29.62 -8.15 -18.25
N VAL A 274 -30.54 -7.26 -17.86
CA VAL A 274 -30.30 -5.84 -17.57
C VAL A 274 -30.92 -5.47 -16.21
N PRO A 275 -30.29 -4.58 -15.40
CA PRO A 275 -30.83 -4.15 -14.10
C PRO A 275 -32.15 -3.38 -14.22
N GLY A 276 -32.91 -3.32 -13.13
CA GLY A 276 -34.20 -2.63 -13.07
C GLY A 276 -34.08 -1.11 -12.99
N GLU A 277 -35.12 -0.40 -13.46
CA GLU A 277 -35.19 1.05 -13.31
C GLU A 277 -35.32 1.49 -11.84
N ASP A 278 -36.00 0.70 -11.01
CA ASP A 278 -36.11 0.96 -9.58
C ASP A 278 -34.73 0.90 -8.88
N ASP A 279 -33.84 0.01 -9.32
CA ASP A 279 -32.46 -0.08 -8.80
C ASP A 279 -31.66 1.18 -9.12
N TYR A 280 -31.81 1.70 -10.34
CA TYR A 280 -31.17 2.96 -10.74
C TYR A 280 -31.70 4.14 -9.93
N MET A 281 -33.02 4.23 -9.71
CA MET A 281 -33.64 5.31 -8.93
C MET A 281 -33.18 5.33 -7.47
N TYR A 282 -32.81 4.17 -6.90
CA TYR A 282 -32.15 4.12 -5.59
C TYR A 282 -30.81 4.86 -5.58
N PHE A 283 -29.99 4.72 -6.62
CA PHE A 283 -28.71 5.45 -6.69
C PHE A 283 -28.89 6.94 -6.99
N VAL A 284 -29.90 7.32 -7.79
CA VAL A 284 -30.25 8.75 -7.97
C VAL A 284 -30.67 9.37 -6.62
N TYR A 285 -31.44 8.62 -5.82
CA TYR A 285 -31.78 9.02 -4.45
C TYR A 285 -30.53 9.24 -3.59
N LEU A 286 -29.56 8.31 -3.61
CA LEU A 286 -28.31 8.45 -2.84
C LEU A 286 -27.48 9.65 -3.29
N VAL A 287 -27.33 9.87 -4.61
CA VAL A 287 -26.60 11.01 -5.18
C VAL A 287 -27.20 12.33 -4.73
N ARG A 288 -28.53 12.46 -4.76
CA ARG A 288 -29.23 13.68 -4.34
C ARG A 288 -29.21 13.89 -2.83
N LYS A 289 -29.36 12.82 -2.04
CA LYS A 289 -29.40 12.91 -0.57
C LYS A 289 -28.04 13.25 0.02
N TYR A 290 -26.98 12.62 -0.47
CA TYR A 290 -25.62 12.75 0.07
C TYR A 290 -24.70 13.64 -0.76
N TYR A 291 -25.25 14.35 -1.76
CA TYR A 291 -24.53 15.28 -2.63
C TYR A 291 -23.33 14.66 -3.36
N ILE A 292 -23.44 13.40 -3.80
CA ILE A 292 -22.30 12.66 -4.36
C ILE A 292 -21.87 13.30 -5.69
N ASP A 293 -20.63 13.78 -5.74
CA ASP A 293 -20.11 14.54 -6.90
C ASP A 293 -19.10 13.73 -7.72
N ASN A 294 -18.43 12.76 -7.10
CA ASN A 294 -17.30 12.04 -7.69
C ASN A 294 -17.28 10.55 -7.32
N ALA A 295 -16.41 9.78 -7.97
CA ALA A 295 -16.26 8.34 -7.74
C ALA A 295 -15.64 7.99 -6.40
N VAL A 296 -14.91 8.93 -5.76
CA VAL A 296 -14.26 8.72 -4.46
C VAL A 296 -15.31 8.71 -3.35
N GLU A 297 -16.22 9.68 -3.35
CA GLU A 297 -17.38 9.72 -2.48
C GLU A 297 -18.35 8.58 -2.79
N GLY A 298 -18.53 8.28 -4.08
CA GLY A 298 -19.30 7.12 -4.50
C GLY A 298 -18.75 5.83 -3.90
N HIS A 299 -17.43 5.64 -3.87
CA HIS A 299 -16.80 4.49 -3.21
C HIS A 299 -17.15 4.40 -1.71
N VAL A 300 -17.13 5.53 -1.01
CA VAL A 300 -17.48 5.61 0.42
C VAL A 300 -18.94 5.21 0.65
N VAL A 301 -19.85 5.79 -0.14
CA VAL A 301 -21.28 5.48 -0.05
C VAL A 301 -21.55 4.02 -0.39
N LEU A 302 -20.96 3.47 -1.45
CA LEU A 302 -21.18 2.08 -1.85
C LEU A 302 -20.72 1.08 -0.80
N ARG A 303 -19.63 1.38 -0.07
CA ARG A 303 -19.15 0.50 1.01
C ARG A 303 -20.02 0.58 2.28
N CYS A 304 -20.67 1.70 2.54
CA CYS A 304 -21.44 1.92 3.78
C CYS A 304 -22.95 1.74 3.63
N HIS A 305 -23.54 1.98 2.44
CA HIS A 305 -25.01 2.04 2.26
C HIS A 305 -25.73 0.73 2.59
N ARG A 306 -24.99 -0.40 2.56
CA ARG A 306 -25.52 -1.73 2.87
C ARG A 306 -25.42 -2.10 4.35
N HIS A 307 -24.68 -1.33 5.14
CA HIS A 307 -24.41 -1.59 6.55
C HIS A 307 -25.65 -1.25 7.41
N PRO A 308 -25.94 -1.97 8.51
CA PRO A 308 -27.07 -1.65 9.39
C PRO A 308 -27.04 -0.21 9.90
N ASN A 309 -25.84 0.30 10.23
CA ASN A 309 -25.64 1.66 10.73
C ASN A 309 -25.34 2.67 9.61
N ALA A 310 -25.88 2.47 8.40
CA ALA A 310 -25.59 3.32 7.25
C ALA A 310 -25.93 4.81 7.48
N SER A 311 -26.98 5.11 8.24
CA SER A 311 -27.38 6.48 8.57
C SER A 311 -26.31 7.24 9.37
N GLU A 312 -25.65 6.57 10.32
CA GLU A 312 -24.60 7.15 11.16
C GLU A 312 -23.29 7.29 10.39
N LEU A 313 -22.90 6.25 9.65
CA LEU A 313 -21.68 6.23 8.86
C LEU A 313 -21.70 7.26 7.73
N LEU A 314 -22.85 7.42 7.07
CA LEU A 314 -23.04 8.35 5.95
C LEU A 314 -23.60 9.70 6.38
N PHE A 315 -23.63 10.00 7.68
CA PHE A 315 -23.95 11.35 8.11
C PHE A 315 -22.87 12.31 7.58
N SER A 316 -23.30 13.24 6.73
CA SER A 316 -22.39 14.06 5.93
C SER A 316 -22.25 15.48 6.46
N HIS A 317 -21.17 16.15 6.06
CA HIS A 317 -21.00 17.60 6.12
C HIS A 317 -20.87 18.14 4.68
N PRO A 318 -21.83 18.92 4.15
CA PRO A 318 -23.09 19.38 4.78
C PRO A 318 -24.07 18.23 5.10
N PRO A 319 -25.00 18.43 6.06
CA PRO A 319 -25.97 17.40 6.45
C PRO A 319 -26.78 16.91 5.25
N PRO A 320 -27.16 15.62 5.21
CA PRO A 320 -27.91 15.05 4.10
C PRO A 320 -29.27 15.73 3.97
N LYS A 321 -29.79 15.82 2.74
CA LYS A 321 -31.11 16.40 2.49
C LYS A 321 -32.22 15.64 3.19
N ASP A 322 -33.29 16.36 3.52
CA ASP A 322 -34.54 15.78 4.02
C ASP A 322 -35.12 14.82 2.98
N GLU A 323 -35.59 13.66 3.46
CA GLU A 323 -36.04 12.59 2.56
C GLU A 323 -37.22 13.03 1.69
N GLU A 324 -38.14 13.83 2.24
CA GLU A 324 -39.30 14.33 1.51
C GLU A 324 -38.91 15.28 0.35
N GLU A 325 -37.89 16.12 0.54
CA GLU A 325 -37.40 17.02 -0.52
C GLU A 325 -36.81 16.20 -1.68
N VAL A 326 -35.99 15.20 -1.34
CA VAL A 326 -35.32 14.34 -2.32
C VAL A 326 -36.35 13.52 -3.10
N LEU A 327 -37.32 12.92 -2.39
CA LEU A 327 -38.39 12.12 -3.00
C LEU A 327 -39.28 12.97 -3.90
N ARG A 328 -39.64 14.20 -3.47
CA ARG A 328 -40.39 15.14 -4.32
C ARG A 328 -39.62 15.49 -5.58
N GLY A 329 -38.30 15.74 -5.48
CA GLY A 329 -37.44 16.01 -6.63
C GLY A 329 -37.31 14.82 -7.59
N LEU A 330 -37.28 13.58 -7.07
CA LEU A 330 -37.21 12.35 -7.86
C LEU A 330 -38.47 12.14 -8.72
N TYR A 331 -39.66 12.28 -8.13
CA TYR A 331 -40.91 11.95 -8.82
C TYR A 331 -41.56 13.14 -9.55
N ASN A 332 -41.30 14.39 -9.15
CA ASN A 332 -41.82 15.55 -9.88
C ASN A 332 -41.02 15.86 -11.16
N SER A 333 -39.75 15.47 -11.24
CA SER A 333 -38.94 15.66 -12.45
C SER A 333 -39.32 14.71 -13.60
N GLN A 334 -39.89 13.54 -13.30
CA GLN A 334 -40.39 12.60 -14.31
C GLN A 334 -41.71 13.07 -14.97
N GLY A 335 -42.50 13.91 -14.29
CA GLY A 335 -43.72 14.51 -14.86
C GLY A 335 -43.46 15.53 -15.98
N ALA A 336 -42.23 16.04 -16.11
CA ALA A 336 -41.87 17.04 -17.13
C ALA A 336 -41.28 16.43 -18.42
N VAL A 337 -40.79 15.18 -18.39
CA VAL A 337 -40.17 14.53 -19.56
C VAL A 337 -41.20 13.86 -20.48
N ALA A 338 -42.41 13.62 -20.01
CA ALA A 338 -43.51 13.08 -20.82
C ALA A 338 -44.27 14.13 -21.67
N ALA A 339 -43.84 15.40 -21.66
CA ALA A 339 -44.48 16.47 -22.43
C ALA A 339 -43.55 17.02 -23.53
N THR A 340 -43.67 16.47 -24.74
CA THR A 340 -43.14 17.06 -25.98
C THR A 340 -43.64 18.50 -26.18
N PRO A 341 -42.83 19.44 -26.72
CA PRO A 341 -43.14 20.87 -26.67
C PRO A 341 -44.07 21.29 -27.81
N GLY A 342 -45.31 21.65 -27.45
CA GLY A 342 -46.29 22.30 -28.34
C GLY A 342 -46.38 23.80 -28.08
N ARG A 343 -46.00 24.58 -29.08
CA ARG A 343 -45.95 26.05 -29.15
C ARG A 343 -47.34 26.68 -29.18
N ALA A 344 -47.65 27.62 -28.29
CA ALA A 344 -48.46 28.82 -28.58
C ALA A 344 -48.44 29.85 -27.44
N SER A 345 -48.54 31.11 -27.86
CA SER A 345 -48.27 32.36 -27.15
C SER A 345 -49.47 32.91 -26.35
N ALA A 346 -49.14 33.51 -25.20
CA ALA A 346 -49.39 34.91 -24.85
C ALA A 346 -50.61 35.40 -24.02
N VAL A 347 -50.25 36.41 -23.21
CA VAL A 347 -50.99 37.57 -22.66
C VAL A 347 -51.81 37.40 -21.37
N GLY A 348 -51.20 37.83 -20.25
CA GLY A 348 -51.55 39.08 -19.56
C GLY A 348 -52.69 39.10 -18.54
N ALA A 349 -52.34 39.46 -17.29
CA ALA A 349 -52.96 40.49 -16.43
C ALA A 349 -53.02 40.11 -14.94
N LYS A 350 -52.93 41.16 -14.12
CA LYS A 350 -52.60 41.25 -12.70
C LYS A 350 -53.80 41.15 -11.76
N ASP A 351 -53.45 40.79 -10.51
CA ASP A 351 -53.93 41.32 -9.22
C ASP A 351 -55.20 40.80 -8.50
N GLN A 352 -54.93 40.48 -7.22
CA GLN A 352 -55.74 40.56 -5.98
C GLN A 352 -56.65 39.40 -5.52
N ALA A 353 -56.07 38.64 -4.58
CA ALA A 353 -56.45 38.48 -3.16
C ALA A 353 -57.84 37.96 -2.74
N SER A 354 -57.75 36.87 -1.97
CA SER A 354 -58.56 36.44 -0.81
C SER A 354 -59.97 35.87 -1.03
N ALA A 355 -60.07 34.55 -0.92
CA ALA A 355 -61.05 33.90 -0.03
C ALA A 355 -60.59 32.47 0.27
N VAL A 356 -60.27 32.25 1.55
CA VAL A 356 -59.99 30.95 2.15
C VAL A 356 -61.24 30.09 2.06
N LEU A 357 -61.16 28.99 1.30
CA LEU A 357 -62.04 27.84 1.48
C LEU A 357 -61.15 26.61 1.65
N LYS A 358 -61.10 26.16 2.91
CA LYS A 358 -60.41 24.96 3.40
C LYS A 358 -60.91 23.73 2.64
N GLN A 359 -60.24 23.37 1.55
CA GLN A 359 -60.25 22.00 1.06
C GLN A 359 -58.96 21.32 1.52
N ARG A 360 -59.15 20.55 2.60
CA ARG A 360 -58.19 19.62 3.17
C ARG A 360 -57.85 18.59 2.06
N PRO A 361 -56.60 18.50 1.56
CA PRO A 361 -56.22 17.36 0.76
C PRO A 361 -56.13 16.16 1.71
N SER A 362 -57.21 15.39 1.76
CA SER A 362 -57.24 14.08 2.38
C SER A 362 -56.24 13.17 1.67
N ALA A 363 -55.33 12.57 2.46
CA ALA A 363 -54.39 11.52 2.10
C ALA A 363 -53.35 11.91 1.03
N ALA A 364 -52.28 12.59 1.46
CA ALA A 364 -51.00 12.49 0.78
C ALA A 364 -50.57 11.02 0.84
N ALA A 365 -50.65 10.30 -0.28
CA ALA A 365 -50.02 9.00 -0.43
C ALA A 365 -48.54 9.20 -0.11
N ALA A 366 -48.06 8.64 1.01
CA ALA A 366 -46.67 8.75 1.41
C ALA A 366 -45.80 8.20 0.28
N ILE A 367 -45.05 9.07 -0.38
CA ILE A 367 -44.15 8.69 -1.47
C ILE A 367 -43.11 7.74 -0.87
N ALA A 368 -43.15 6.47 -1.28
CA ALA A 368 -42.28 5.45 -0.71
C ALA A 368 -40.83 5.63 -1.17
N ARG A 369 -39.88 5.46 -0.23
CA ARG A 369 -38.44 5.44 -0.52
C ARG A 369 -38.12 4.35 -1.56
N PRO A 370 -37.30 4.63 -2.59
CA PRO A 370 -36.81 3.60 -3.50
C PRO A 370 -36.16 2.47 -2.71
N ARG A 371 -36.57 1.24 -3.02
CA ARG A 371 -36.03 0.06 -2.34
C ARG A 371 -34.58 -0.12 -2.75
N ARG A 372 -33.76 -0.55 -1.80
CA ARG A 372 -32.38 -0.93 -2.09
C ARG A 372 -32.38 -2.17 -3.00
N PRO A 373 -31.48 -2.23 -4.01
CA PRO A 373 -31.34 -3.42 -4.85
C PRO A 373 -31.05 -4.68 -4.01
N CYS A 374 -31.83 -5.74 -4.25
CA CYS A 374 -31.71 -7.02 -3.55
C CYS A 374 -30.86 -8.04 -4.31
N SER A 375 -30.86 -7.98 -5.64
CA SER A 375 -30.14 -8.90 -6.53
C SER A 375 -29.96 -8.26 -7.91
N TYR A 376 -28.93 -8.68 -8.63
CA TYR A 376 -28.65 -8.26 -10.00
C TYR A 376 -28.54 -9.47 -10.93
N PRO A 377 -28.61 -9.27 -12.25
CA PRO A 377 -28.19 -10.27 -13.22
C PRO A 377 -26.76 -10.77 -12.96
N PRO A 378 -26.40 -11.98 -13.42
CA PRO A 378 -25.03 -12.48 -13.31
C PRO A 378 -24.04 -11.51 -13.96
N ILE A 379 -22.84 -11.39 -13.39
CA ILE A 379 -21.86 -10.38 -13.83
C ILE A 379 -21.46 -10.53 -15.29
N GLU A 380 -21.54 -11.74 -15.82
CA GLU A 380 -21.31 -12.05 -17.23
C GLU A 380 -22.26 -11.29 -18.15
N ALA A 381 -23.51 -11.05 -17.72
CA ALA A 381 -24.47 -10.30 -18.51
C ALA A 381 -23.99 -8.86 -18.77
N LEU A 382 -23.28 -8.23 -17.82
CA LEU A 382 -22.79 -6.86 -17.96
C LEU A 382 -21.81 -6.70 -19.13
N TRP A 383 -20.95 -7.69 -19.38
CA TRP A 383 -19.87 -7.58 -20.37
C TRP A 383 -20.07 -8.48 -21.61
N ARG A 384 -20.87 -9.54 -21.53
CA ARG A 384 -21.17 -10.43 -22.67
C ARG A 384 -22.41 -10.05 -23.47
N CYS A 385 -23.33 -9.29 -22.90
CA CYS A 385 -24.57 -8.90 -23.59
C CYS A 385 -24.44 -7.50 -24.21
N GLU A 386 -25.01 -7.30 -25.40
CA GLU A 386 -24.94 -6.03 -26.14
C GLU A 386 -25.82 -4.96 -25.51
N GLU A 387 -26.91 -5.40 -24.88
CA GLU A 387 -27.87 -4.56 -24.17
C GLU A 387 -27.21 -3.74 -23.06
N ASN A 388 -26.12 -4.25 -22.48
CA ASN A 388 -25.38 -3.62 -21.39
C ASN A 388 -24.16 -2.82 -21.84
N GLU A 389 -23.85 -2.75 -23.15
CA GLU A 389 -22.62 -2.09 -23.63
C GLU A 389 -22.55 -0.61 -23.18
N ALA A 390 -23.66 0.12 -23.26
CA ALA A 390 -23.71 1.51 -22.82
C ALA A 390 -23.40 1.66 -21.33
N LEU A 391 -23.95 0.77 -20.48
CA LEU A 391 -23.71 0.77 -19.04
C LEU A 391 -22.26 0.37 -18.71
N LEU A 392 -21.70 -0.61 -19.45
CA LEU A 392 -20.31 -1.02 -19.34
C LEU A 392 -19.36 0.14 -19.66
N ARG A 393 -19.63 0.89 -20.73
CA ARG A 393 -18.88 2.11 -21.10
C ARG A 393 -18.94 3.16 -20.00
N VAL A 394 -20.12 3.39 -19.41
CA VAL A 394 -20.30 4.30 -18.28
C VAL A 394 -19.48 3.86 -17.06
N LEU A 395 -19.47 2.56 -16.74
CA LEU A 395 -18.69 2.01 -15.65
C LEU A 395 -17.18 2.23 -15.84
N VAL A 396 -16.65 1.84 -17.00
CA VAL A 396 -15.22 2.00 -17.34
C VAL A 396 -14.85 3.49 -17.35
N PHE A 397 -15.70 4.35 -17.91
CA PHE A 397 -15.50 5.79 -17.89
C PHE A 397 -15.44 6.34 -16.45
N GLY A 398 -16.35 5.90 -15.58
CA GLY A 398 -16.42 6.32 -14.18
C GLY A 398 -15.13 6.05 -13.42
N GLU A 399 -14.59 4.83 -13.53
CA GLU A 399 -13.32 4.43 -12.90
C GLU A 399 -12.10 5.18 -13.46
N LEU A 400 -12.15 5.62 -14.72
CA LEU A 400 -11.04 6.31 -15.38
C LEU A 400 -11.10 7.84 -15.22
N ASN A 401 -12.26 8.45 -14.96
CA ASN A 401 -12.40 9.91 -15.12
C ASN A 401 -13.07 10.63 -13.95
N LEU A 402 -13.84 9.94 -13.10
CA LEU A 402 -14.59 10.58 -12.02
C LEU A 402 -13.82 10.63 -10.69
N LEU A 403 -12.50 10.41 -10.71
CA LEU A 403 -11.66 10.47 -9.51
C LEU A 403 -11.08 11.87 -9.34
N VAL A 404 -11.24 12.40 -8.12
CA VAL A 404 -10.84 13.76 -7.74
C VAL A 404 -10.00 13.68 -6.48
N SER A 405 -9.05 14.59 -6.31
CA SER A 405 -8.14 14.64 -5.16
C SER A 405 -8.78 15.19 -3.86
N GLU A 406 -10.10 15.09 -3.72
CA GLU A 406 -10.79 15.52 -2.50
C GLU A 406 -10.67 14.45 -1.41
N ASN A 407 -10.61 14.87 -0.15
CA ASN A 407 -10.66 13.93 0.96
C ASN A 407 -12.13 13.64 1.31
N PRO A 408 -12.65 12.43 1.02
CA PRO A 408 -14.06 12.11 1.25
C PRO A 408 -14.41 12.12 2.74
N PHE A 409 -13.44 12.01 3.64
CA PHE A 409 -13.65 12.01 5.10
C PHE A 409 -13.91 13.39 5.68
N VAL A 410 -13.70 14.46 4.90
CA VAL A 410 -14.20 15.80 5.27
C VAL A 410 -15.73 15.82 5.14
N ARG A 411 -16.25 15.19 4.08
CA ARG A 411 -17.70 15.06 3.84
C ARG A 411 -18.31 13.96 4.69
N PHE A 412 -17.66 12.81 4.86
CA PHE A 412 -18.16 11.66 5.63
C PHE A 412 -17.17 11.30 6.77
N PRO A 413 -17.12 12.08 7.86
CA PRO A 413 -16.12 11.87 8.92
C PRO A 413 -16.28 10.52 9.63
N ASN A 414 -17.52 10.08 9.84
CA ASN A 414 -17.82 8.83 10.56
C ASN A 414 -17.45 7.58 9.74
N ALA A 415 -17.33 7.70 8.41
CA ALA A 415 -16.96 6.60 7.54
C ALA A 415 -15.45 6.29 7.55
N GLN A 416 -14.60 7.20 8.05
CA GLN A 416 -13.14 7.04 7.99
C GLN A 416 -12.67 5.77 8.70
N ALA A 417 -13.12 5.54 9.93
CA ALA A 417 -12.73 4.40 10.75
C ALA A 417 -13.31 3.06 10.26
N TYR A 418 -14.36 3.11 9.44
CA TYR A 418 -14.96 1.92 8.83
C TYR A 418 -14.24 1.54 7.53
N LEU A 419 -13.89 2.53 6.70
CA LEU A 419 -13.23 2.32 5.41
C LEU A 419 -11.72 2.12 5.54
N THR A 420 -11.10 2.84 6.47
CA THR A 420 -9.68 2.76 6.78
C THR A 420 -9.50 2.34 8.24
N ARG A 421 -8.26 2.22 8.71
CA ARG A 421 -8.03 1.87 10.12
C ARG A 421 -8.47 3.03 11.03
N PRO A 422 -9.13 2.75 12.17
CA PRO A 422 -9.40 3.79 13.16
C PRO A 422 -8.08 4.37 13.69
N SER A 423 -8.12 5.64 14.09
CA SER A 423 -6.99 6.25 14.81
C SER A 423 -6.75 5.49 16.12
N ALA A 424 -5.50 5.15 16.43
CA ALA A 424 -5.15 4.50 17.69
C ALA A 424 -5.44 5.36 18.93
N ASN A 425 -5.57 6.67 18.74
CA ASN A 425 -5.93 7.63 19.80
C ASN A 425 -7.44 7.82 19.93
N ALA A 426 -8.24 7.37 18.96
CA ALA A 426 -9.69 7.46 19.00
C ALA A 426 -10.27 6.32 19.84
N PRO A 427 -11.05 6.61 20.90
CA PRO A 427 -11.77 5.56 21.61
C PRO A 427 -12.81 4.94 20.68
N ALA A 428 -12.85 3.60 20.60
CA ALA A 428 -13.86 2.92 19.80
C ALA A 428 -15.28 3.32 20.27
N PRO A 429 -16.21 3.65 19.35
CA PRO A 429 -17.60 3.84 19.71
C PRO A 429 -18.13 2.48 20.20
N GLY A 430 -18.34 2.37 21.52
CA GLY A 430 -18.68 1.12 22.20
C GLY A 430 -17.84 0.84 23.46
N ALA A 431 -16.73 1.54 23.68
CA ALA A 431 -15.95 1.45 24.93
C ALA A 431 -16.44 2.40 26.04
N ALA A 432 -17.44 3.23 25.75
CA ALA A 432 -18.21 3.98 26.75
C ALA A 432 -19.61 3.38 26.78
N GLY A 433 -20.00 2.83 27.93
CA GLY A 433 -21.23 2.08 28.12
C GLY A 433 -22.46 2.82 27.60
N THR A 434 -23.15 2.19 26.65
CA THR A 434 -24.54 2.47 26.35
C THR A 434 -25.33 1.24 26.81
N SER A 435 -25.85 1.32 28.02
CA SER A 435 -26.94 0.47 28.48
C SER A 435 -28.20 0.87 27.71
N VAL A 436 -28.65 0.02 26.81
CA VAL A 436 -30.03 0.06 26.32
C VAL A 436 -30.70 -1.19 26.87
N GLU A 437 -31.53 -0.99 27.90
CA GLU A 437 -32.50 -1.99 28.38
C GLU A 437 -33.65 -2.12 27.38
N GLY A 438 -34.12 -3.36 27.16
CA GLY A 438 -35.32 -3.69 26.38
C GLY A 438 -35.18 -5.02 25.61
N VAL A 439 -35.21 -6.22 26.24
CA VAL A 439 -36.38 -7.07 26.58
C VAL A 439 -36.41 -8.36 25.72
N ASP A 440 -36.65 -9.49 26.41
CA ASP A 440 -36.85 -10.91 26.01
C ASP A 440 -35.63 -11.75 25.60
N GLY A 441 -35.36 -12.95 26.13
CA GLY A 441 -36.05 -13.82 27.10
C GLY A 441 -35.52 -15.27 26.98
N TYR A 442 -35.49 -15.99 28.10
CA TYR A 442 -35.30 -17.45 28.30
C TYR A 442 -33.89 -18.02 28.58
N GLY A 443 -33.69 -18.47 29.82
CA GLY A 443 -32.57 -19.33 30.24
C GLY A 443 -32.30 -19.33 31.75
N ARG A 444 -33.20 -19.92 32.55
CA ARG A 444 -33.23 -19.94 34.02
C ARG A 444 -32.29 -21.01 34.60
N LEU A 445 -31.33 -20.65 35.46
CA LEU A 445 -30.73 -21.51 36.51
C LEU A 445 -30.35 -20.65 37.76
N PRO A 446 -30.38 -21.19 38.99
CA PRO A 446 -30.74 -20.45 40.20
C PRO A 446 -29.56 -19.76 40.94
N PRO A 447 -29.82 -18.74 41.78
CA PRO A 447 -28.80 -18.04 42.54
C PRO A 447 -28.48 -18.76 43.86
N ALA A 448 -27.21 -19.11 44.06
CA ALA A 448 -26.73 -19.50 45.38
C ALA A 448 -26.55 -18.24 46.25
N GLN A 449 -27.32 -18.18 47.33
CA GLN A 449 -27.22 -17.20 48.41
C GLN A 449 -25.80 -17.14 48.98
N ARG A 450 -25.18 -15.95 48.98
CA ARG A 450 -24.33 -15.53 50.10
C ARG A 450 -24.71 -14.12 50.54
N ARG A 451 -25.18 -14.08 51.79
CA ARG A 451 -25.56 -12.91 52.58
C ARG A 451 -24.36 -11.96 52.79
N GLY A 452 -24.64 -10.66 52.64
CA GLY A 452 -24.34 -9.65 53.66
C GLY A 452 -22.96 -8.98 53.62
N GLY A 453 -22.95 -7.68 53.30
CA GLY A 453 -21.82 -6.79 53.53
C GLY A 453 -21.92 -5.49 52.74
N GLY A 454 -22.79 -4.58 53.16
CA GLY A 454 -22.99 -3.29 52.51
C GLY A 454 -21.77 -2.37 52.62
N HIS A 455 -21.25 -1.92 51.48
CA HIS A 455 -20.52 -0.65 51.37
C HIS A 455 -21.06 0.13 50.17
N ARG A 456 -21.64 1.29 50.49
CA ARG A 456 -22.15 2.28 49.54
C ARG A 456 -21.00 2.89 48.73
N GLY A 457 -21.10 2.77 47.41
CA GLY A 457 -21.03 3.89 46.46
C GLY A 457 -19.70 4.61 46.25
N VAL A 458 -18.97 4.24 45.20
CA VAL A 458 -18.28 5.17 44.28
C VAL A 458 -18.47 4.63 42.86
N GLY A 459 -18.88 5.50 41.94
CA GLY A 459 -19.47 5.20 40.62
C GLY A 459 -18.82 4.06 39.83
N SER A 460 -19.61 3.02 39.59
CA SER A 460 -19.34 1.98 38.61
C SER A 460 -19.87 2.45 37.26
N ASP A 461 -19.09 3.28 36.57
CA ASP A 461 -19.16 3.29 35.10
C ASP A 461 -18.68 1.89 34.66
N GLY A 462 -19.56 1.13 34.01
CA GLY A 462 -19.38 -0.30 33.69
C GLY A 462 -18.30 -0.62 32.65
N GLY A 463 -17.11 -0.03 32.78
CA GLY A 463 -15.92 -0.32 31.98
C GLY A 463 -14.94 -1.23 32.72
N VAL A 464 -14.42 -2.23 32.01
CA VAL A 464 -13.31 -3.09 32.49
C VAL A 464 -12.07 -2.21 32.75
N THR A 465 -11.53 -2.22 33.97
CA THR A 465 -10.34 -1.43 34.35
C THR A 465 -9.05 -2.06 33.82
N LEU A 466 -7.99 -1.28 33.62
CA LEU A 466 -6.71 -1.82 33.15
C LEU A 466 -6.14 -2.85 34.13
N SER A 467 -6.30 -2.61 35.44
CA SER A 467 -5.92 -3.55 36.48
C SER A 467 -6.64 -4.89 36.36
N SER A 468 -7.93 -4.91 35.98
CA SER A 468 -8.68 -6.15 35.75
C SER A 468 -8.21 -6.92 34.52
N VAL A 469 -7.90 -6.24 33.41
CA VAL A 469 -7.30 -6.87 32.21
C VAL A 469 -5.94 -7.51 32.53
N ILE A 470 -5.13 -6.85 33.36
CA ILE A 470 -3.84 -7.42 33.79
C ILE A 470 -4.08 -8.64 34.69
N ALA A 471 -5.08 -8.60 35.57
CA ALA A 471 -5.43 -9.74 36.41
C ALA A 471 -5.89 -10.95 35.56
N GLU A 472 -6.69 -10.72 34.52
CA GLU A 472 -7.11 -11.76 33.57
C GLU A 472 -5.90 -12.39 32.86
N LYS A 473 -4.96 -11.57 32.35
CA LYS A 473 -3.74 -12.07 31.68
C LYS A 473 -2.80 -12.81 32.63
N ARG A 474 -2.75 -12.43 33.91
CA ARG A 474 -1.99 -13.13 34.95
C ARG A 474 -2.61 -14.49 35.30
N GLY A 475 -3.91 -14.65 35.06
CA GLY A 475 -4.67 -15.82 35.48
C GLY A 475 -4.68 -16.01 36.99
N TYR A 476 -5.20 -17.16 37.43
CA TYR A 476 -5.30 -17.50 38.85
C TYR A 476 -4.01 -18.10 39.43
N LEU A 477 -3.01 -18.43 38.60
CA LEU A 477 -1.75 -19.07 39.01
C LEU A 477 -0.75 -18.10 39.65
N LEU A 478 -0.94 -16.79 39.41
CA LEU A 478 -0.12 -15.74 40.01
C LEU A 478 -0.93 -15.00 41.06
N ALA A 479 -0.27 -14.52 42.12
CA ALA A 479 -0.91 -13.71 43.15
C ALA A 479 -1.60 -12.48 42.52
N PRO A 480 -2.81 -12.11 43.01
CA PRO A 480 -3.52 -10.94 42.53
C PRO A 480 -2.69 -9.68 42.79
N LEU A 481 -2.88 -8.66 41.94
CA LEU A 481 -2.25 -7.36 42.16
C LEU A 481 -2.69 -6.78 43.50
N SER A 482 -1.76 -6.20 44.26
CA SER A 482 -2.14 -5.47 45.46
C SER A 482 -3.05 -4.30 45.09
N ARG A 483 -4.02 -3.99 45.96
CA ARG A 483 -5.01 -2.92 45.69
C ARG A 483 -4.34 -1.58 45.39
N ASN A 484 -3.22 -1.27 46.05
CA ASN A 484 -2.45 -0.05 45.81
C ASN A 484 -1.85 -0.04 44.39
N VAL A 485 -1.27 -1.16 43.94
CA VAL A 485 -0.73 -1.27 42.58
C VAL A 485 -1.84 -1.21 41.54
N ALA A 486 -2.98 -1.86 41.78
CA ALA A 486 -4.15 -1.77 40.91
C ALA A 486 -4.64 -0.31 40.76
N MET A 487 -4.77 0.42 41.87
CA MET A 487 -5.15 1.85 41.85
C MET A 487 -4.15 2.73 41.11
N MET A 488 -2.84 2.46 41.25
CA MET A 488 -1.78 3.19 40.50
C MET A 488 -1.80 2.86 39.00
N ILE A 489 -2.11 1.63 38.63
CA ILE A 489 -2.27 1.23 37.22
C ILE A 489 -3.48 1.92 36.61
N ASP A 490 -4.60 1.97 37.33
CA ASP A 490 -5.82 2.60 36.84
C ASP A 490 -5.70 4.14 36.79
N SER A 491 -4.98 4.76 37.73
CA SER A 491 -4.65 6.19 37.62
C SER A 491 -3.78 6.46 36.39
N ARG A 492 -2.81 5.58 36.10
CA ARG A 492 -1.99 5.69 34.89
C ARG A 492 -2.80 5.49 33.62
N ALA A 493 -3.76 4.57 33.61
CA ALA A 493 -4.66 4.36 32.47
C ALA A 493 -5.47 5.62 32.17
N ASN A 494 -5.99 6.29 33.20
CA ASN A 494 -6.70 7.56 33.06
C ASN A 494 -5.79 8.69 32.54
N ASP A 495 -4.55 8.78 33.03
CA ASP A 495 -3.57 9.74 32.51
C ASP A 495 -3.26 9.51 31.02
N VAL A 496 -3.10 8.25 30.60
CA VAL A 496 -2.87 7.91 29.19
C VAL A 496 -4.10 8.25 28.34
N ARG A 497 -5.31 7.98 28.82
CA ARG A 497 -6.56 8.36 28.14
C ARG A 497 -6.65 9.87 27.92
N ARG A 498 -6.30 10.67 28.94
CA ARG A 498 -6.25 12.15 28.83
C ARG A 498 -5.21 12.60 27.80
N LEU A 499 -4.05 11.94 27.75
CA LEU A 499 -3.02 12.25 26.74
C LEU A 499 -3.51 11.92 25.32
N GLN A 500 -4.15 10.77 25.11
CA GLN A 500 -4.70 10.38 23.81
C GLN A 500 -5.74 11.39 23.32
N GLN A 501 -6.68 11.77 24.18
CA GLN A 501 -7.71 12.78 23.87
C GLN A 501 -7.12 14.16 23.57
N ARG A 502 -6.04 14.54 24.26
CA ARG A 502 -5.37 15.82 24.03
C ARG A 502 -4.66 15.88 22.68
N TYR A 503 -3.91 14.83 22.34
CA TYR A 503 -3.01 14.84 21.18
C TYR A 503 -3.65 14.33 19.88
N GLU A 504 -4.84 13.74 19.90
CA GLU A 504 -5.49 13.18 18.69
C GLU A 504 -5.52 14.14 17.49
N ARG A 505 -5.96 15.38 17.69
CA ARG A 505 -6.06 16.38 16.62
C ARG A 505 -4.70 16.99 16.26
N GLU A 506 -3.87 17.24 17.27
CA GLU A 506 -2.54 17.82 17.09
C GLU A 506 -1.64 16.88 16.29
N ASP A 507 -1.62 15.58 16.64
CA ASP A 507 -0.82 14.56 15.96
C ASP A 507 -1.24 14.41 14.49
N ALA A 508 -2.55 14.36 14.20
CA ALA A 508 -3.05 14.24 12.83
C ALA A 508 -2.66 15.45 11.95
N ALA A 509 -2.82 16.66 12.48
CA ALA A 509 -2.48 17.89 11.76
C ALA A 509 -0.96 18.05 11.57
N LEU A 510 -0.18 17.78 12.62
CA LEU A 510 1.29 17.83 12.57
C LEU A 510 1.84 16.77 11.61
N PHE A 511 1.26 15.58 11.59
CA PHE A 511 1.67 14.52 10.66
C PHE A 511 1.42 14.90 9.21
N GLN A 512 0.23 15.45 8.88
CA GLN A 512 -0.04 15.95 7.53
C GLN A 512 0.88 17.10 7.14
N LYS A 513 1.18 18.02 8.08
CA LYS A 513 2.13 19.12 7.85
C LYS A 513 3.56 18.60 7.63
N MET A 514 3.98 17.60 8.39
CA MET A 514 5.27 16.92 8.26
C MET A 514 5.41 16.27 6.88
N LEU A 515 4.37 15.53 6.43
CA LEU A 515 4.33 14.91 5.12
C LEU A 515 4.39 15.92 3.96
N ARG A 516 3.83 17.13 4.11
CA ARG A 516 3.82 18.16 3.05
C ARG A 516 5.12 18.96 2.94
N GLY A 517 6.06 18.78 3.87
CA GLY A 517 7.36 19.43 3.82
C GLY A 517 7.50 20.65 4.74
N GLY A 518 7.29 20.45 6.05
CA GLY A 518 7.79 21.42 7.05
C GLY A 518 9.33 21.47 7.08
N THR A 519 9.89 22.31 7.95
CA THR A 519 11.35 22.55 8.13
C THR A 519 12.21 21.27 8.21
N TYR A 520 11.66 20.14 8.63
CA TYR A 520 12.34 18.85 8.74
C TYR A 520 12.46 18.04 7.44
N ALA A 521 11.67 18.35 6.40
CA ALA A 521 11.72 17.64 5.12
C ALA A 521 12.77 18.21 4.16
N GLU A 522 13.15 19.49 4.34
CA GLU A 522 14.25 20.11 3.59
C GLU A 522 15.61 19.49 3.96
N GLU A 523 15.79 19.10 5.23
CA GLU A 523 17.02 18.48 5.72
C GLU A 523 17.16 17.01 5.28
N ASN A 524 16.07 16.25 5.15
CA ASN A 524 16.10 14.84 4.73
C ASN A 524 14.80 14.42 3.99
N PRO A 525 14.68 14.70 2.68
CA PRO A 525 13.47 14.39 1.90
C PRO A 525 13.18 12.89 1.77
N GLY A 526 14.17 12.02 2.01
CA GLY A 526 14.00 10.56 2.03
C GLY A 526 13.36 9.99 3.29
N LEU A 527 13.23 10.77 4.37
CA LEU A 527 12.78 10.28 5.68
C LEU A 527 11.25 10.10 5.75
N TYR A 528 10.50 10.86 4.94
CA TYR A 528 9.03 10.86 4.89
C TYR A 528 8.52 10.68 3.46
N SER A 529 9.11 9.74 2.73
CA SER A 529 8.73 9.40 1.36
C SER A 529 8.15 8.00 1.29
N ALA A 530 6.97 7.89 0.69
CA ALA A 530 6.32 6.63 0.35
C ALA A 530 5.80 6.71 -1.09
N TYR A 531 5.31 5.59 -1.61
CA TYR A 531 4.68 5.57 -2.92
C TYR A 531 3.34 6.33 -2.92
N SER A 532 2.55 6.27 -1.85
CA SER A 532 1.13 6.65 -1.83
C SER A 532 0.65 7.44 -0.59
N ASP A 533 1.52 8.23 0.05
CA ASP A 533 1.15 9.06 1.22
C ASP A 533 0.56 10.41 0.81
N TRP A 534 -0.54 10.39 0.07
CA TRP A 534 -1.25 11.60 -0.35
C TRP A 534 -2.18 12.13 0.74
N SER A 535 -2.52 13.42 0.67
CA SER A 535 -3.54 14.00 1.55
C SER A 535 -4.98 13.66 1.14
N TYR A 536 -5.16 13.05 -0.03
CA TYR A 536 -6.45 12.66 -0.57
C TYR A 536 -6.58 11.14 -0.60
N PHE A 537 -7.81 10.66 -0.65
CA PHE A 537 -8.09 9.22 -0.73
C PHE A 537 -8.23 8.79 -2.18
N ASN A 538 -7.50 7.76 -2.59
CA ASN A 538 -7.63 7.16 -3.91
C ASN A 538 -8.11 5.71 -3.79
N PRO A 539 -9.35 5.38 -4.20
CA PRO A 539 -9.86 4.01 -4.15
C PRO A 539 -9.16 3.06 -5.13
N ARG A 540 -8.37 3.59 -6.07
CA ARG A 540 -7.59 2.84 -7.06
C ARG A 540 -6.09 2.83 -6.78
N ALA A 541 -5.68 3.28 -5.58
CA ALA A 541 -4.29 3.24 -5.16
C ALA A 541 -3.68 1.86 -5.43
N VAL A 542 -2.56 1.86 -6.15
CA VAL A 542 -1.80 0.68 -6.52
C VAL A 542 -1.19 0.08 -5.27
N ARG A 543 -1.14 -1.25 -5.24
CA ARG A 543 -0.51 -2.00 -4.15
C ARG A 543 0.97 -1.64 -4.05
N ALA A 544 1.43 -1.35 -2.84
CA ALA A 544 2.82 -0.94 -2.61
C ALA A 544 3.83 -2.00 -3.08
N GLU A 545 3.45 -3.28 -3.04
CA GLU A 545 4.29 -4.40 -3.49
C GLU A 545 4.58 -4.36 -4.99
N GLU A 546 3.63 -3.89 -5.82
CA GLU A 546 3.82 -3.77 -7.27
C GLU A 546 4.90 -2.72 -7.59
N ARG A 547 4.82 -1.56 -6.91
CA ARG A 547 5.83 -0.50 -7.05
C ARG A 547 7.18 -0.90 -6.47
N ASP A 548 7.21 -1.61 -5.35
CA ASP A 548 8.44 -2.13 -4.75
C ASP A 548 9.13 -3.17 -5.64
N ALA A 549 8.36 -4.07 -6.26
CA ALA A 549 8.90 -5.06 -7.19
C ALA A 549 9.62 -4.38 -8.37
N LEU A 550 9.03 -3.33 -8.94
CA LEU A 550 9.66 -2.55 -10.01
C LEU A 550 10.88 -1.77 -9.49
N SER A 551 10.79 -1.11 -8.33
CA SER A 551 11.92 -0.41 -7.70
C SER A 551 13.12 -1.34 -7.48
N ARG A 552 12.90 -2.55 -6.95
CA ARG A 552 13.98 -3.55 -6.77
C ARG A 552 14.62 -3.96 -8.09
N GLN A 553 13.82 -4.12 -9.15
CA GLN A 553 14.34 -4.43 -10.47
C GLN A 553 15.16 -3.27 -11.06
N THR A 554 14.73 -2.03 -10.83
CA THR A 554 15.47 -0.83 -11.26
C THR A 554 16.80 -0.73 -10.54
N VAL A 555 16.84 -0.92 -9.21
CA VAL A 555 18.11 -0.94 -8.45
C VAL A 555 19.05 -2.03 -8.95
N ALA A 556 18.54 -3.22 -9.28
CA ALA A 556 19.35 -4.28 -9.86
C ALA A 556 19.90 -3.91 -11.26
N ALA A 557 19.11 -3.22 -12.09
CA ALA A 557 19.55 -2.73 -13.39
C ALA A 557 20.59 -1.61 -13.27
N LEU A 558 20.43 -0.70 -12.30
CA LEU A 558 21.42 0.35 -11.99
C LEU A 558 22.77 -0.26 -11.57
N LYS A 559 22.76 -1.28 -10.72
CA LYS A 559 24.00 -2.00 -10.33
C LYS A 559 24.70 -2.61 -11.54
N ARG A 560 23.95 -3.25 -12.45
CA ARG A 560 24.51 -3.82 -13.69
C ARG A 560 25.06 -2.75 -14.62
N TYR A 561 24.42 -1.58 -14.67
CA TYR A 561 24.92 -0.44 -15.44
C TYR A 561 26.25 0.07 -14.88
N ASP A 562 26.36 0.16 -13.55
CA ASP A 562 27.57 0.61 -12.87
C ASP A 562 28.73 -0.40 -13.01
N GLU A 563 28.45 -1.70 -12.85
CA GLU A 563 29.40 -2.80 -13.07
C GLU A 563 30.06 -2.72 -14.46
N ALA A 564 29.29 -2.41 -15.50
CA ALA A 564 29.78 -2.28 -16.87
C ALA A 564 30.86 -1.19 -17.04
N SER A 565 30.90 -0.18 -16.16
CA SER A 565 31.91 0.87 -16.20
C SER A 565 33.34 0.30 -16.04
N ARG A 566 33.51 -0.75 -15.24
CA ARG A 566 34.81 -1.41 -15.01
C ARG A 566 35.33 -2.18 -16.24
N ASP A 567 34.41 -2.57 -17.12
CA ASP A 567 34.70 -3.32 -18.34
C ASP A 567 34.94 -2.39 -19.53
N ILE A 568 34.26 -1.24 -19.57
CA ILE A 568 34.44 -0.21 -20.62
C ILE A 568 35.72 0.60 -20.39
N TYR A 569 35.97 0.98 -19.14
CA TYR A 569 37.10 1.81 -18.75
C TYR A 569 38.17 1.00 -18.01
N ARG A 570 39.39 1.53 -17.91
CA ARG A 570 40.48 0.94 -17.13
C ARG A 570 41.30 2.01 -16.44
N ILE A 571 41.96 1.66 -15.34
CA ILE A 571 43.01 2.49 -14.73
C ILE A 571 44.20 2.64 -15.69
N GLY A 572 45.04 3.65 -15.43
CA GLY A 572 46.28 3.87 -16.19
C GLY A 572 47.20 2.66 -16.16
N PHE A 573 48.01 2.47 -17.21
CA PHE A 573 48.93 1.34 -17.30
C PHE A 573 49.96 1.33 -16.16
N GLU A 574 50.61 2.46 -15.92
CA GLU A 574 51.60 2.63 -14.85
C GLU A 574 51.00 2.39 -13.46
N GLU A 575 49.75 2.82 -13.25
CA GLU A 575 49.05 2.57 -12.00
C GLU A 575 48.73 1.07 -11.81
N ALA A 576 48.35 0.38 -12.88
CA ALA A 576 48.14 -1.06 -12.85
C ALA A 576 49.44 -1.83 -12.58
N GLU A 577 50.56 -1.41 -13.18
CA GLU A 577 51.89 -1.97 -12.94
C GLU A 577 52.34 -1.73 -11.50
N ALA A 578 52.19 -0.50 -11.00
CA ALA A 578 52.48 -0.16 -9.60
C ALA A 578 51.64 -1.03 -8.64
N ARG A 579 50.35 -1.24 -8.91
CA ARG A 579 49.51 -2.13 -8.10
C ARG A 579 49.96 -3.59 -8.19
N ALA A 580 50.42 -4.05 -9.36
CA ALA A 580 50.88 -5.42 -9.55
C ALA A 580 52.20 -5.72 -8.78
N THR A 581 52.96 -4.70 -8.39
CA THR A 581 54.13 -4.89 -7.50
C THR A 581 53.72 -5.37 -6.10
N ALA A 582 52.55 -4.95 -5.62
CA ALA A 582 51.96 -5.43 -4.38
C ALA A 582 51.16 -6.72 -4.65
N ARG A 583 51.84 -7.87 -4.56
CA ARG A 583 51.17 -9.17 -4.74
C ARG A 583 50.22 -9.47 -3.58
N SER A 584 49.09 -10.10 -3.89
CA SER A 584 48.22 -10.72 -2.90
C SER A 584 48.99 -11.85 -2.22
N VAL A 585 49.10 -11.77 -0.90
CA VAL A 585 49.72 -12.79 -0.05
C VAL A 585 48.66 -13.27 0.92
N GLU A 586 48.42 -14.58 0.90
CA GLU A 586 47.46 -15.25 1.78
C GLU A 586 47.80 -14.96 3.25
N GLY A 587 46.79 -14.57 4.04
CA GLY A 587 46.94 -14.25 5.46
C GLY A 587 47.44 -12.83 5.76
N VAL A 588 47.81 -12.02 4.75
CA VAL A 588 48.25 -10.63 4.95
C VAL A 588 47.30 -9.63 4.28
N ASN A 589 47.12 -9.76 2.96
CA ASN A 589 46.35 -8.79 2.16
C ASN A 589 45.03 -9.35 1.65
N ASP A 590 44.83 -10.66 1.75
CA ASP A 590 43.59 -11.32 1.37
C ASP A 590 42.58 -11.32 2.53
N ALA A 591 41.31 -11.11 2.21
CA ALA A 591 40.25 -11.20 3.19
C ALA A 591 40.19 -12.63 3.78
N PRO A 592 39.96 -12.79 5.10
CA PRO A 592 39.93 -14.10 5.72
C PRO A 592 38.80 -14.97 5.15
N SER A 593 39.00 -16.29 5.11
CA SER A 593 38.01 -17.24 4.55
C SER A 593 36.68 -17.28 5.32
N TYR A 594 36.68 -16.83 6.58
CA TYR A 594 35.54 -16.86 7.50
C TYR A 594 34.77 -15.52 7.55
N LEU A 595 34.66 -14.81 6.43
CA LEU A 595 33.86 -13.58 6.36
C LEU A 595 32.44 -13.81 6.91
N PRO A 596 31.87 -12.82 7.60
CA PRO A 596 30.55 -12.96 8.19
C PRO A 596 29.53 -13.15 7.09
N THR A 597 29.02 -14.37 6.95
CA THR A 597 27.95 -14.73 6.01
C THR A 597 26.92 -15.56 6.74
N LEU A 598 25.65 -15.42 6.38
CA LEU A 598 24.59 -16.19 7.04
C LEU A 598 24.82 -17.71 6.95
N PRO A 599 25.25 -18.30 5.81
CA PRO A 599 25.56 -19.72 5.73
C PRO A 599 26.68 -20.16 6.67
N HIS A 600 27.73 -19.34 6.86
CA HIS A 600 28.81 -19.63 7.83
C HIS A 600 28.26 -19.79 9.24
N PHE A 601 27.45 -18.86 9.73
CA PHE A 601 26.84 -18.96 11.06
C PHE A 601 25.83 -20.09 11.19
N VAL A 602 25.05 -20.39 10.13
CA VAL A 602 24.15 -21.55 10.12
C VAL A 602 24.96 -22.85 10.24
N ALA A 603 26.08 -22.96 9.51
CA ALA A 603 26.97 -24.11 9.58
C ALA A 603 27.60 -24.22 10.97
N LEU A 604 28.06 -23.12 11.58
CA LEU A 604 28.60 -23.11 12.94
C LEU A 604 27.60 -23.63 13.98
N VAL A 605 26.34 -23.18 13.92
CA VAL A 605 25.30 -23.63 14.85
C VAL A 605 24.91 -25.10 14.58
N LYS A 606 24.78 -25.51 13.31
CA LYS A 606 24.46 -26.90 12.94
C LYS A 606 25.59 -27.88 13.21
N LYS A 607 26.85 -27.41 13.23
CA LYS A 607 28.02 -28.22 13.57
C LYS A 607 27.98 -28.66 15.04
N ASP A 608 27.19 -28.00 15.87
CA ASP A 608 27.01 -28.41 17.25
C ASP A 608 26.48 -29.86 17.32
N PRO A 609 27.13 -30.74 18.11
CA PRO A 609 26.81 -32.16 18.15
C PRO A 609 25.36 -32.42 18.56
N TYR A 610 24.80 -31.62 19.47
CA TYR A 610 23.43 -31.79 19.93
C TYR A 610 22.41 -31.35 18.88
N VAL A 611 22.64 -30.20 18.24
CA VAL A 611 21.78 -29.69 17.17
C VAL A 611 21.80 -30.64 15.97
N SER A 612 22.98 -31.11 15.57
CA SER A 612 23.16 -32.06 14.48
C SER A 612 22.42 -33.37 14.76
N PHE A 613 22.62 -33.96 15.94
CA PHE A 613 21.97 -35.20 16.34
C PHE A 613 20.44 -35.08 16.39
N LEU A 614 19.92 -33.99 16.95
CA LEU A 614 18.48 -33.72 16.95
C LEU A 614 17.93 -33.59 15.53
N SER A 615 18.62 -32.90 14.63
CA SER A 615 18.14 -32.68 13.26
C SER A 615 18.16 -33.91 12.36
N HIS A 616 19.09 -34.85 12.60
CA HIS A 616 19.34 -35.99 11.71
C HIS A 616 18.90 -37.34 12.28
N VAL A 617 18.86 -37.51 13.62
CA VAL A 617 18.69 -38.82 14.26
C VAL A 617 17.47 -38.87 15.17
N ALA A 618 17.31 -37.90 16.07
CA ALA A 618 16.33 -38.02 17.15
C ALA A 618 14.92 -37.49 16.80
N LEU A 619 14.82 -36.41 16.01
CA LEU A 619 13.51 -35.86 15.63
C LEU A 619 12.91 -36.67 14.46
N PRO A 620 11.63 -37.06 14.54
CA PRO A 620 10.99 -37.86 13.51
C PRO A 620 10.81 -37.09 12.20
N GLU A 621 11.09 -37.74 11.07
CA GLU A 621 10.79 -37.19 9.74
C GLU A 621 9.32 -37.43 9.37
N GLU A 622 8.65 -36.41 8.83
CA GLU A 622 7.21 -36.42 8.52
C GLU A 622 6.80 -37.40 7.39
N TYR A 623 7.74 -38.10 6.74
CA TYR A 623 7.46 -38.84 5.50
C TYR A 623 6.49 -40.03 5.64
N ASN A 624 6.15 -40.50 6.86
CA ASN A 624 5.28 -41.67 7.06
C ASN A 624 4.16 -41.50 8.10
N ALA A 625 3.83 -40.28 8.55
CA ALA A 625 2.72 -40.08 9.50
C ALA A 625 1.38 -39.90 8.78
N VAL A 626 0.63 -40.99 8.60
CA VAL A 626 -0.80 -40.96 8.24
C VAL A 626 -1.60 -40.45 9.45
N SER A 627 -1.56 -39.14 9.71
CA SER A 627 -2.53 -38.47 10.59
C SER A 627 -2.57 -36.96 10.33
N PRO A 628 -3.70 -36.41 9.85
CA PRO A 628 -3.85 -34.99 9.60
C PRO A 628 -4.33 -34.29 10.89
N VAL A 629 -3.39 -33.87 11.76
CA VAL A 629 -3.70 -32.92 12.83
C VAL A 629 -3.01 -31.58 12.51
N PRO A 630 -3.74 -30.50 12.18
CA PRO A 630 -3.19 -29.28 11.58
C PRO A 630 -2.52 -28.31 12.60
N MET A 631 -2.00 -28.80 13.73
CA MET A 631 -1.54 -27.92 14.83
C MET A 631 -0.09 -28.10 15.31
N ARG A 632 0.73 -28.95 14.69
CA ARG A 632 2.15 -28.99 15.02
C ARG A 632 2.97 -28.67 13.77
N SER A 633 3.55 -27.47 13.74
CA SER A 633 4.76 -27.29 12.94
C SER A 633 5.74 -28.38 13.35
N SER A 634 6.20 -29.21 12.40
CA SER A 634 7.25 -30.20 12.63
C SER A 634 8.29 -29.67 13.62
N GLU A 635 8.57 -30.38 14.71
CA GLU A 635 9.61 -29.99 15.67
C GLU A 635 10.97 -29.79 14.95
N LYS A 636 11.18 -30.52 13.85
CA LYS A 636 12.31 -30.30 12.92
C LYS A 636 12.30 -28.92 12.26
N ARG A 637 11.15 -28.45 11.74
CA ARG A 637 11.00 -27.09 11.19
C ARG A 637 11.19 -26.02 12.29
N GLN A 638 10.76 -26.31 13.51
CA GLN A 638 10.98 -25.43 14.65
C GLN A 638 12.47 -25.32 15.01
N LEU A 639 13.20 -26.45 15.06
CA LEU A 639 14.65 -26.48 15.24
C LEU A 639 15.36 -25.68 14.16
N GLU A 640 15.03 -25.91 12.88
CA GLU A 640 15.61 -25.18 11.75
C GLU A 640 15.37 -23.67 11.84
N LYS A 641 14.15 -23.27 12.22
CA LYS A 641 13.80 -21.85 12.43
C LYS A 641 14.65 -21.23 13.54
N LEU A 642 14.82 -21.92 14.67
CA LEU A 642 15.61 -21.43 15.81
C LEU A 642 17.10 -21.31 15.45
N VAL A 643 17.64 -22.30 14.73
CA VAL A 643 19.02 -22.26 14.20
C VAL A 643 19.21 -21.03 13.29
N VAL A 644 18.29 -20.78 12.36
CA VAL A 644 18.37 -19.60 11.48
C VAL A 644 18.21 -18.30 12.26
N GLN A 645 17.37 -18.25 13.30
CA GLN A 645 17.22 -17.07 14.15
C GLN A 645 18.52 -16.72 14.88
N LEU A 646 19.17 -17.71 15.51
CA LEU A 646 20.46 -17.52 16.17
C LEU A 646 21.54 -17.12 15.16
N ALA A 647 21.63 -17.81 14.03
CA ALA A 647 22.61 -17.49 12.99
C ALA A 647 22.44 -16.07 12.42
N ARG A 648 21.19 -15.61 12.22
CA ARG A 648 20.89 -14.23 11.80
C ARG A 648 21.29 -13.21 12.86
N ALA A 649 21.12 -13.53 14.14
CA ALA A 649 21.53 -12.64 15.22
C ALA A 649 23.05 -12.51 15.29
N LEU A 650 23.78 -13.64 15.23
CA LEU A 650 25.25 -13.67 15.19
C LEU A 650 25.79 -12.91 13.97
N TYR A 651 25.22 -13.16 12.79
CA TYR A 651 25.58 -12.45 11.55
C TYR A 651 25.44 -10.93 11.66
N ARG A 652 24.33 -10.44 12.23
CA ARG A 652 24.13 -8.99 12.43
C ARG A 652 25.07 -8.39 13.47
N THR A 653 25.42 -9.15 14.51
CA THR A 653 26.42 -8.73 15.49
C THR A 653 27.80 -8.63 14.85
N ALA A 654 28.17 -9.59 13.99
CA ALA A 654 29.44 -9.59 13.27
C ALA A 654 29.57 -8.41 12.29
N LEU A 655 28.54 -8.11 11.51
CA LEU A 655 28.56 -6.97 10.58
C LEU A 655 28.76 -5.62 11.31
N GLU A 656 28.13 -5.45 12.48
CA GLU A 656 28.18 -4.21 13.25
C GLU A 656 29.11 -4.30 14.47
N PHE A 657 30.05 -5.24 14.47
CA PHE A 657 30.91 -5.52 15.62
C PHE A 657 31.77 -4.31 16.01
N HIS A 658 32.19 -3.53 15.02
CA HIS A 658 32.97 -2.30 15.20
C HIS A 658 32.19 -1.16 15.88
N LYS A 659 30.84 -1.17 15.88
CA LYS A 659 30.00 -0.12 16.50
C LYS A 659 29.44 -0.57 17.84
N GLN A 660 30.02 -0.09 18.94
CA GLN A 660 29.63 -0.49 20.30
C GLN A 660 28.12 -0.41 20.60
N PRO A 661 27.38 0.67 20.28
CA PRO A 661 25.95 0.73 20.60
C PRO A 661 25.13 -0.34 19.87
N LEU A 662 25.39 -0.55 18.57
CA LEU A 662 24.68 -1.55 17.76
C LEU A 662 25.09 -2.96 18.15
N ARG A 663 26.37 -3.19 18.44
CA ARG A 663 26.89 -4.47 18.92
C ARG A 663 26.17 -4.90 20.20
N ARG A 664 26.00 -4.01 21.18
CA ARG A 664 25.31 -4.34 22.45
C ARG A 664 23.83 -4.67 22.23
N VAL A 665 23.13 -3.92 21.37
CA VAL A 665 21.72 -4.23 21.03
C VAL A 665 21.61 -5.56 20.28
N ASN A 666 22.50 -5.83 19.33
CA ASN A 666 22.50 -7.09 18.58
C ASN A 666 22.90 -8.28 19.47
N ARG A 667 23.77 -8.08 20.47
CA ARG A 667 24.08 -9.08 21.48
C ARG A 667 22.84 -9.50 22.29
N GLN A 668 21.98 -8.56 22.68
CA GLN A 668 20.71 -8.91 23.33
C GLN A 668 19.82 -9.79 22.44
N LYS A 669 19.84 -9.58 21.11
CA LYS A 669 19.14 -10.46 20.16
C LYS A 669 19.77 -11.85 20.09
N VAL A 670 21.11 -11.94 20.21
CA VAL A 670 21.82 -13.22 20.29
C VAL A 670 21.43 -13.97 21.57
N GLU A 671 21.39 -13.30 22.71
CA GLU A 671 20.98 -13.91 24.01
C GLU A 671 19.56 -14.47 23.96
N VAL A 672 18.60 -13.71 23.42
CA VAL A 672 17.22 -14.18 23.23
C VAL A 672 17.15 -15.36 22.25
N ALA A 673 17.85 -15.28 21.12
CA ALA A 673 17.82 -16.38 20.13
C ALA A 673 18.52 -17.65 20.65
N ALA A 674 19.62 -17.49 21.38
CA ALA A 674 20.38 -18.58 21.97
C ALA A 674 19.59 -19.28 23.08
N SER A 675 19.00 -18.52 24.02
CA SER A 675 18.17 -19.08 25.10
C SER A 675 16.95 -19.85 24.57
N LEU A 676 16.31 -19.38 23.49
CA LEU A 676 15.22 -20.11 22.83
C LEU A 676 15.69 -21.43 22.21
N LEU A 677 16.85 -21.43 21.55
CA LEU A 677 17.44 -22.64 20.98
C LEU A 677 17.88 -23.62 22.08
N ASP A 678 18.55 -23.13 23.12
CA ASP A 678 19.04 -23.91 24.25
C ASP A 678 17.88 -24.61 24.99
N ARG A 679 16.80 -23.88 25.22
CA ARG A 679 15.58 -24.44 25.81
C ARG A 679 14.98 -25.53 24.93
N PHE A 680 14.86 -25.26 23.62
CA PHE A 680 14.33 -26.25 22.68
C PHE A 680 15.19 -27.51 22.61
N VAL A 681 16.52 -27.36 22.56
CA VAL A 681 17.47 -28.48 22.57
C VAL A 681 17.34 -29.27 23.87
N ALA A 682 17.30 -28.61 25.03
CA ALA A 682 17.17 -29.28 26.31
C ALA A 682 15.83 -30.04 26.48
N GLU A 683 14.72 -29.42 26.07
CA GLU A 683 13.38 -30.04 26.11
C GLU A 683 13.28 -31.21 25.12
N SER A 684 13.72 -31.02 23.87
CA SER A 684 13.69 -32.06 22.83
C SER A 684 14.62 -33.22 23.14
N TRP A 685 15.81 -32.95 23.69
CA TRP A 685 16.73 -33.99 24.13
C TRP A 685 16.13 -34.83 25.26
N ARG A 686 15.50 -34.18 26.25
CA ARG A 686 14.80 -34.89 27.32
C ARG A 686 13.65 -35.74 26.77
N ALA A 687 12.84 -35.18 25.86
CA ALA A 687 11.68 -35.86 25.29
C ALA A 687 12.07 -37.05 24.39
N HIS A 688 12.94 -36.83 23.40
CA HIS A 688 13.21 -37.77 22.30
C HIS A 688 14.51 -38.56 22.43
N CYS A 689 15.38 -38.25 23.38
CA CYS A 689 16.60 -39.04 23.61
C CYS A 689 16.53 -39.80 24.94
N VAL A 690 15.87 -39.24 25.96
CA VAL A 690 15.79 -39.83 27.31
C VAL A 690 14.46 -40.55 27.53
N LEU A 691 13.35 -39.81 27.51
CA LEU A 691 12.04 -40.33 27.91
C LEU A 691 11.44 -41.27 26.86
N HIS A 692 11.30 -40.80 25.62
CA HIS A 692 10.62 -41.49 24.52
C HIS A 692 11.52 -41.56 23.29
N PRO A 693 12.61 -42.34 23.33
CA PRO A 693 13.49 -42.45 22.19
C PRO A 693 12.81 -43.18 21.03
N PRO A 694 13.04 -42.76 19.77
CA PRO A 694 12.47 -43.43 18.61
C PRO A 694 13.02 -44.86 18.44
N SER A 695 14.21 -45.15 18.96
CA SER A 695 14.75 -46.50 19.11
C SER A 695 15.73 -46.56 20.29
N GLU A 696 15.98 -47.76 20.84
CA GLU A 696 16.98 -47.94 21.90
C GLU A 696 18.39 -47.47 21.47
N GLY A 697 18.72 -47.64 20.19
CA GLY A 697 19.97 -47.13 19.61
C GLY A 697 20.12 -45.61 19.70
N VAL A 698 19.03 -44.83 19.59
CA VAL A 698 19.09 -43.37 19.75
C VAL A 698 19.40 -42.98 21.20
N ARG A 699 18.83 -43.69 22.18
CA ARG A 699 19.13 -43.48 23.61
C ARG A 699 20.59 -43.80 23.93
N ASP A 700 21.10 -44.91 23.40
CA ASP A 700 22.50 -45.32 23.62
C ASP A 700 23.49 -44.38 22.96
N MET A 701 23.20 -43.90 21.74
CA MET A 701 24.01 -42.86 21.09
C MET A 701 23.97 -41.55 21.88
N ALA A 702 22.79 -41.10 22.31
CA ALA A 702 22.63 -39.87 23.08
C ALA A 702 23.41 -39.88 24.41
N ARG A 703 23.48 -41.03 25.10
CA ARG A 703 24.26 -41.18 26.33
C ARG A 703 25.78 -41.00 26.15
N ARG A 704 26.29 -41.11 24.93
CA ARG A 704 27.73 -40.95 24.63
C ARG A 704 28.16 -39.49 24.50
N PHE A 705 27.22 -38.54 24.40
CA PHE A 705 27.54 -37.12 24.29
C PHE A 705 27.99 -36.55 25.64
N SER A 706 29.05 -35.73 25.61
CA SER A 706 29.44 -34.88 26.75
C SER A 706 28.36 -33.84 27.04
N PRO A 707 28.20 -33.32 28.27
CA PRO A 707 27.15 -32.36 28.63
C PRO A 707 26.98 -31.23 27.61
N TYR A 708 25.72 -30.90 27.32
CA TYR A 708 25.37 -29.83 26.40
C TYR A 708 25.91 -28.49 26.90
N VAL A 709 26.63 -27.77 26.03
CA VAL A 709 27.12 -26.42 26.28
C VAL A 709 26.12 -25.42 25.68
N PRO A 710 25.38 -24.65 26.50
CA PRO A 710 24.39 -23.69 25.99
C PRO A 710 25.03 -22.65 25.08
N PHE A 711 24.34 -22.24 24.01
CA PHE A 711 24.77 -21.16 23.12
C PHE A 711 24.79 -19.80 23.81
N GLU A 712 23.92 -19.57 24.80
CA GLU A 712 23.82 -18.28 25.52
C GLU A 712 25.16 -17.87 26.16
N GLY A 713 25.82 -18.85 26.80
CA GLY A 713 27.10 -18.70 27.48
C GLY A 713 28.32 -18.80 26.58
N ARG A 714 28.16 -18.98 25.25
CA ARG A 714 29.30 -19.04 24.33
C ARG A 714 29.85 -17.64 24.11
N ILE A 715 31.17 -17.53 24.29
CA ILE A 715 31.94 -16.30 24.17
C ILE A 715 32.48 -16.24 22.73
N LEU A 716 31.65 -15.76 21.80
CA LEU A 716 31.95 -15.77 20.36
C LEU A 716 32.37 -14.39 19.87
N ASP A 717 33.47 -14.33 19.13
CA ASP A 717 33.97 -13.11 18.49
C ASP A 717 33.19 -12.74 17.21
N GLU A 718 33.70 -11.76 16.45
CA GLU A 718 33.08 -11.33 15.19
C GLU A 718 33.06 -12.39 14.09
N SER A 719 33.99 -13.34 14.13
CA SER A 719 34.07 -14.46 13.19
C SER A 719 33.12 -15.61 13.54
N GLY A 720 32.55 -15.58 14.75
CA GLY A 720 31.71 -16.64 15.28
C GLY A 720 32.50 -17.78 15.93
N PHE A 721 33.80 -17.60 16.13
CA PHE A 721 34.66 -18.53 16.86
C PHE A 721 34.81 -18.09 18.32
N PRO A 722 35.21 -18.99 19.23
CA PRO A 722 35.56 -18.61 20.59
C PRO A 722 36.61 -17.50 20.59
N THR A 723 36.42 -16.46 21.39
CA THR A 723 37.34 -15.32 21.41
C THR A 723 38.66 -15.67 22.10
N ASP A 724 39.75 -15.08 21.63
CA ASP A 724 41.05 -15.09 22.30
C ASP A 724 41.14 -14.09 23.48
N ALA A 725 40.16 -13.19 23.59
CA ALA A 725 40.10 -12.20 24.66
C ALA A 725 39.80 -12.85 26.02
N ARG A 726 40.26 -12.20 27.10
CA ARG A 726 39.87 -12.60 28.45
C ARG A 726 38.36 -12.44 28.63
N VAL A 727 37.76 -13.32 29.42
CA VAL A 727 36.31 -13.34 29.68
C VAL A 727 35.80 -11.98 30.15
N GLU A 728 36.51 -11.33 31.09
CA GLU A 728 36.16 -10.00 31.60
C GLU A 728 36.12 -8.91 30.52
N ASP A 729 37.06 -8.98 29.57
CA ASP A 729 37.15 -8.03 28.47
C ASP A 729 35.97 -8.23 27.51
N TYR A 730 35.63 -9.49 27.20
CA TYR A 730 34.47 -9.84 26.38
C TYR A 730 33.15 -9.44 27.04
N GLU A 731 32.95 -9.75 28.32
CA GLU A 731 31.75 -9.39 29.08
C GLU A 731 31.54 -7.88 29.07
N ARG A 732 32.61 -7.10 29.25
CA ARG A 732 32.56 -5.63 29.16
C ARG A 732 32.17 -5.15 27.75
N TRP A 733 32.68 -5.80 26.70
CA TRP A 733 32.37 -5.46 25.31
C TRP A 733 30.92 -5.78 24.92
N MET A 734 30.38 -6.86 25.48
CA MET A 734 29.07 -7.44 25.19
C MET A 734 27.98 -7.07 26.20
N ALA A 735 28.33 -6.33 27.26
CA ALA A 735 27.40 -5.88 28.29
C ALA A 735 26.14 -5.21 27.70
N ALA A 736 25.00 -5.43 28.35
CA ALA A 736 23.73 -4.85 27.94
C ALA A 736 23.79 -3.31 27.87
N PRO A 737 23.02 -2.67 26.97
CA PRO A 737 22.93 -1.22 26.93
C PRO A 737 22.38 -0.65 28.25
N SER A 738 23.12 0.27 28.87
CA SER A 738 22.61 1.12 29.95
C SER A 738 22.06 2.42 29.36
N VAL A 739 20.93 2.88 29.90
CA VAL A 739 20.25 4.14 29.48
C VAL A 739 21.08 5.36 29.81
#